data_AF-A0AAV3B0L3-F1
#
_entry.id   AF-A0AAV3B0L3-F1
#
_cell.length_a   1.000
_cell.length_b   1.000
_cell.length_c   1.000
_cell.angle_alpha   90.00
_cell.angle_beta   90.00
_cell.angle_gamma   90.00
#
_symmetry.space_group_name_H-M   'P 1'
#
loop_
_entity.id
_entity.type
_entity.pdbx_description
1 polymer ?
#
loop_
_entity_poly.entity_id
_entity_poly.type
_entity_poly.pdbx_seq_one_letter_code
_entity_poly.pdbx_strand_id
1 'polypeptide(L)'
;MKELFKLLFVQAARTFVPLSSRSFWNPTTPVLQNSLGRPKISTLQLHFAIRINSCHNMAEQRYCVEYAKRGTAGCKKCKEKIAKGIVRIGKIVPNPFSESAGDMKEWYHVKCMFEKLERVRATTKKIDDLTELEGWQELQDPEKELINQHVKELAAKAGAAPTPRKKTPSKANPPPAAPSPSPSKMPAPSPSPLKFSGFSAKPESSPSVSSTNSGSSLSAAKCDPNHKDCLLREFRKVCAMVAEQPSYNSKTQIIQDFLTKGSSGDGFHGDTYLTVKLLLPGVIKSVYNLNDKQIVKLFSRIFNCNLEEMVRDLEQGDVSETVRIFFEESKTFPPAAKSLMTIQEVDDLLNQLSKMTKEEDQQKVLEDIAHRCTSNDLKCIIRLIKHDLKMNAGAKHVLDALDPNAYDAFKASRNLGDVVERVLQNHQQAPGMKRTLSVTATLMTPVQPMLAEACKSVEYAMKKCPNGMYAEIKYDGERVQVHKNGDHFSYFSRSLKPVLPHKVAHFKDYIPKAFPGGNSIILDSEVLLIDTKTGKPLPFGTLGVHKKAAFQDANVCLFVFDCIYFNGVSLMDRPLVERRKFMRDNMVEIPNHIMFSEMKHVTKASDLADMITRVIREGLEGLVLKDLKSLYEPGKRHWLKVKKDYLNEGAMADTADLAVLGAFYGKGANGGIMSVFLMGCYDTNSGKWCTVTKCSSGYDDATLARLQKELDMVKISKDPSKIPSWLKINKNYYPDFIIRNPEKAPIWEITGAEFSKAEAHTAGGISIRFPRCTRFRDDKDWKTATTLQQLKTLLDIFTGVRLYLPASLDEFSKLRRYFIAYDGDLVPEFDVSSATHVMGDIPECAEDAKHVTPRWIWECIRRRRLVSPC
;
A
#
# COMPACT_ATOMS: atom_id res chain seq x y z
N MET A 1 43.33 51.96 10.22
CA MET A 1 43.03 53.30 9.65
C MET A 1 41.83 53.16 8.72
N LYS A 2 40.88 54.09 8.67
CA LYS A 2 40.63 55.26 9.54
C LYS A 2 39.17 55.71 9.30
N GLU A 3 38.41 55.92 10.39
CA GLU A 3 37.21 56.79 10.48
C GLU A 3 35.99 56.36 9.63
N LEU A 4 34.71 56.64 9.95
CA LEU A 4 33.95 57.07 11.15
C LEU A 4 32.54 56.45 10.92
N PHE A 5 31.75 55.82 11.80
CA PHE A 5 31.42 55.94 13.23
C PHE A 5 30.66 57.22 13.63
N LYS A 6 29.54 57.05 14.37
CA LYS A 6 28.53 58.07 14.78
C LYS A 6 27.63 58.55 13.61
N LEU A 7 26.31 58.80 13.75
CA LEU A 7 25.28 58.68 14.81
C LEU A 7 24.04 57.91 14.24
N LEU A 8 22.93 57.60 14.93
CA LEU A 8 22.34 57.99 16.24
C LEU A 8 21.51 56.81 16.82
N PHE A 9 20.91 56.99 18.00
CA PHE A 9 20.12 56.02 18.77
C PHE A 9 18.73 56.63 19.11
N VAL A 10 17.92 55.99 19.98
CA VAL A 10 16.68 56.53 20.62
C VAL A 10 15.42 56.58 19.70
N GLN A 11 14.14 56.50 20.12
CA GLN A 11 13.38 55.79 21.18
C GLN A 11 11.90 56.27 21.13
N ALA A 12 10.86 55.41 21.23
CA ALA A 12 9.47 55.82 21.58
C ALA A 12 8.53 54.62 21.86
N ALA A 13 7.44 54.83 22.61
CA ALA A 13 6.34 53.86 22.84
C ALA A 13 5.03 54.53 23.36
N ARG A 14 3.93 53.75 23.39
CA ARG A 14 2.66 53.89 24.18
C ARG A 14 1.45 54.72 23.67
N THR A 15 0.27 54.07 23.73
CA THR A 15 -1.11 54.52 24.16
C THR A 15 -1.85 55.66 23.42
N PHE A 16 -3.17 55.57 23.11
CA PHE A 16 -4.33 55.71 24.05
C PHE A 16 -5.73 55.31 23.44
N VAL A 17 -6.83 55.48 24.21
CA VAL A 17 -8.30 55.25 23.96
C VAL A 17 -9.13 56.06 25.02
N PRO A 18 -10.51 56.06 25.22
CA PRO A 18 -11.65 55.25 24.71
C PRO A 18 -12.94 56.11 24.35
N LEU A 19 -14.18 55.59 24.61
CA LEU A 19 -15.51 56.28 24.77
C LEU A 19 -16.30 56.73 23.49
N SER A 20 -17.65 56.80 23.37
CA SER A 20 -18.89 56.30 24.08
C SER A 20 -20.14 56.61 23.18
N SER A 21 -21.46 56.37 23.41
CA SER A 21 -22.34 55.44 24.20
C SER A 21 -23.85 55.71 23.88
N ARG A 22 -24.83 54.99 24.50
CA ARG A 22 -26.31 55.22 24.61
C ARG A 22 -27.24 54.94 23.38
N SER A 23 -28.60 54.81 23.45
CA SER A 23 -29.52 53.92 24.26
C SER A 23 -31.06 54.19 24.08
N PHE A 24 -31.95 53.22 24.48
CA PHE A 24 -33.40 53.29 24.91
C PHE A 24 -34.65 52.99 23.98
N TRP A 25 -35.47 52.00 24.42
CA TRP A 25 -36.97 51.85 24.51
C TRP A 25 -38.02 51.53 23.37
N ASN A 26 -38.62 50.30 23.47
CA ASN A 26 -40.03 49.93 23.86
C ASN A 26 -41.30 50.11 22.93
N PRO A 27 -42.55 49.59 23.25
CA PRO A 27 -43.29 48.65 22.34
C PRO A 27 -44.83 48.86 22.16
N THR A 28 -45.57 47.95 21.46
CA THR A 28 -47.04 47.67 21.59
C THR A 28 -47.52 46.41 20.81
N THR A 29 -48.80 45.99 20.92
CA THR A 29 -49.36 44.65 20.47
C THR A 29 -50.73 44.71 19.69
N PRO A 30 -51.72 43.75 19.68
CA PRO A 30 -52.05 42.94 18.47
C PRO A 30 -53.57 42.78 18.08
N VAL A 31 -53.90 42.09 16.95
CA VAL A 31 -55.25 41.60 16.55
C VAL A 31 -55.20 40.21 15.84
N LEU A 32 -56.34 39.50 15.70
CA LEU A 32 -56.53 38.06 15.33
C LEU A 32 -57.38 37.80 14.04
N GLN A 33 -57.29 36.59 13.45
CA GLN A 33 -58.37 35.68 12.91
C GLN A 33 -57.88 34.74 11.75
N ASN A 34 -58.62 33.72 11.22
CA ASN A 34 -59.14 32.46 11.82
C ASN A 34 -59.59 31.42 10.71
N SER A 35 -59.90 30.15 11.08
CA SER A 35 -60.69 29.11 10.34
C SER A 35 -60.06 28.36 9.12
N LEU A 36 -60.69 27.33 8.51
CA LEU A 36 -60.95 25.91 8.95
C LEU A 36 -61.44 25.02 7.76
N GLY A 37 -61.25 23.67 7.77
CA GLY A 37 -61.91 22.75 6.80
C GLY A 37 -61.38 21.28 6.71
N ARG A 38 -62.25 20.31 6.31
CA ARG A 38 -61.96 18.85 6.03
C ARG A 38 -62.94 18.27 4.94
N PRO A 39 -63.24 16.94 4.81
CA PRO A 39 -62.59 15.99 3.88
C PRO A 39 -63.58 15.16 3.00
N LYS A 40 -63.11 14.11 2.27
CA LYS A 40 -63.94 12.92 1.87
C LYS A 40 -63.11 11.70 1.41
N ILE A 41 -63.78 10.54 1.23
CA ILE A 41 -63.21 9.19 0.99
C ILE A 41 -64.07 8.44 -0.06
N SER A 42 -63.48 7.54 -0.88
CA SER A 42 -64.15 6.41 -1.55
C SER A 42 -63.17 5.25 -1.83
N THR A 43 -63.62 4.08 -2.35
CA THR A 43 -62.88 2.80 -2.27
C THR A 43 -63.23 1.82 -3.42
N LEU A 44 -62.24 1.01 -3.87
CA LEU A 44 -62.26 -0.32 -4.56
C LEU A 44 -61.02 -0.43 -5.50
N GLN A 45 -60.09 -1.38 -5.30
CA GLN A 45 -59.95 -2.70 -5.98
C GLN A 45 -59.78 -2.63 -7.53
N LEU A 46 -58.86 -3.36 -8.19
CA LEU A 46 -58.18 -4.63 -7.82
C LEU A 46 -56.76 -4.80 -8.46
N HIS A 47 -55.87 -5.55 -7.79
CA HIS A 47 -54.62 -6.21 -8.24
C HIS A 47 -53.70 -5.64 -9.36
N PHE A 48 -52.45 -5.30 -8.97
CA PHE A 48 -51.23 -5.90 -9.55
C PHE A 48 -50.13 -6.00 -8.48
N ALA A 49 -49.07 -6.79 -8.69
CA ALA A 49 -48.22 -7.31 -7.60
C ALA A 49 -46.82 -6.65 -7.43
N ILE A 50 -46.41 -6.50 -6.15
CA ILE A 50 -45.04 -6.68 -5.59
C ILE A 50 -43.89 -6.01 -6.39
N ARG A 51 -43.23 -4.93 -5.93
CA ARG A 51 -42.25 -4.93 -4.82
C ARG A 51 -41.73 -3.50 -4.55
N ILE A 52 -41.69 -3.07 -3.28
CA ILE A 52 -40.88 -1.92 -2.84
C ILE A 52 -40.13 -2.34 -1.57
N ASN A 53 -38.80 -2.45 -1.66
CA ASN A 53 -37.91 -2.45 -0.49
C ASN A 53 -37.37 -1.02 -0.36
N SER A 54 -37.66 -0.30 0.72
CA SER A 54 -37.08 -0.48 2.07
C SER A 54 -35.59 -0.13 2.11
N CYS A 55 -35.29 1.05 2.67
CA CYS A 55 -33.94 1.54 2.93
C CYS A 55 -33.75 1.74 4.44
N HIS A 56 -33.76 0.62 5.17
CA HIS A 56 -33.38 0.54 6.57
C HIS A 56 -32.77 -0.83 6.84
N ASN A 57 -31.47 -0.88 7.12
CA ASN A 57 -30.98 -1.83 8.12
C ASN A 57 -29.59 -1.43 8.66
N MET A 58 -29.40 -1.58 9.97
CA MET A 58 -28.06 -1.87 10.48
C MET A 58 -27.74 -3.33 10.12
N ALA A 59 -26.47 -3.74 10.10
CA ALA A 59 -26.11 -5.09 9.69
C ALA A 59 -26.63 -6.16 10.67
N GLU A 60 -27.81 -6.71 10.38
CA GLU A 60 -28.38 -7.80 11.15
C GLU A 60 -27.50 -9.04 11.10
N GLN A 61 -27.31 -9.66 12.27
CA GLN A 61 -26.50 -10.85 12.41
C GLN A 61 -27.34 -12.05 12.01
N ARG A 62 -27.33 -12.40 10.72
CA ARG A 62 -28.02 -13.60 10.22
C ARG A 62 -27.30 -14.87 10.66
N TYR A 63 -28.08 -15.87 11.04
CA TYR A 63 -27.63 -17.19 11.44
C TYR A 63 -28.29 -18.25 10.58
N CYS A 64 -27.61 -19.38 10.40
CA CYS A 64 -28.13 -20.52 9.66
C CYS A 64 -27.77 -21.82 10.38
N VAL A 65 -28.52 -22.89 10.13
CA VAL A 65 -28.30 -24.21 10.73
C VAL A 65 -28.44 -25.29 9.66
N GLU A 66 -27.52 -26.26 9.67
CA GLU A 66 -27.54 -27.40 8.73
C GLU A 66 -26.77 -28.59 9.30
N TYR A 67 -27.05 -29.79 8.78
CA TYR A 67 -26.18 -30.96 8.97
C TYR A 67 -24.88 -30.82 8.17
N ALA A 68 -23.75 -31.15 8.77
CA ALA A 68 -22.43 -31.00 8.15
C ALA A 68 -22.23 -31.96 6.95
N LYS A 69 -22.37 -31.43 5.72
CA LYS A 69 -22.45 -32.24 4.49
C LYS A 69 -21.16 -32.99 4.10
N ARG A 70 -19.97 -32.53 4.54
CA ARG A 70 -18.64 -33.08 4.10
C ARG A 70 -17.57 -33.28 5.18
N GLY A 71 -17.85 -33.03 6.47
CA GLY A 71 -16.88 -33.29 7.57
C GLY A 71 -15.61 -32.42 7.63
N THR A 72 -15.42 -31.49 6.69
CA THR A 72 -14.17 -30.73 6.50
C THR A 72 -14.12 -29.38 7.24
N ALA A 73 -15.23 -28.91 7.82
CA ALA A 73 -15.28 -27.59 8.46
C ALA A 73 -14.78 -27.66 9.91
N GLY A 74 -13.81 -26.81 10.27
CA GLY A 74 -13.41 -26.61 11.66
C GLY A 74 -14.36 -25.67 12.41
N CYS A 75 -14.71 -26.00 13.65
CA CYS A 75 -15.44 -25.12 14.55
C CYS A 75 -14.59 -23.87 14.85
N LYS A 76 -15.12 -22.68 14.58
CA LYS A 76 -14.38 -21.42 14.78
C LYS A 76 -14.03 -21.14 16.25
N LYS A 77 -14.72 -21.77 17.23
CA LYS A 77 -14.39 -21.71 18.66
C LYS A 77 -13.29 -22.72 19.05
N CYS A 78 -13.61 -24.01 19.18
CA CYS A 78 -12.69 -25.05 19.67
C CYS A 78 -11.63 -25.52 18.66
N LYS A 79 -11.73 -25.10 17.38
CA LYS A 79 -10.83 -25.47 16.25
C LYS A 79 -10.92 -26.94 15.77
N GLU A 80 -11.60 -27.80 16.51
CA GLU A 80 -11.90 -29.19 16.14
C GLU A 80 -12.73 -29.29 14.84
N LYS A 81 -12.66 -30.43 14.15
CA LYS A 81 -13.45 -30.70 12.93
C LYS A 81 -14.88 -31.09 13.28
N ILE A 82 -15.85 -30.45 12.63
CA ILE A 82 -17.26 -30.83 12.69
C ILE A 82 -17.47 -32.04 11.77
N ALA A 83 -17.70 -33.22 12.35
CA ALA A 83 -17.86 -34.47 11.62
C ALA A 83 -19.09 -34.48 10.69
N LYS A 84 -19.07 -35.33 9.64
CA LYS A 84 -20.19 -35.45 8.69
C LYS A 84 -21.46 -35.91 9.42
N GLY A 85 -22.58 -35.26 9.14
CA GLY A 85 -23.87 -35.59 9.75
C GLY A 85 -24.14 -34.94 11.12
N ILE A 86 -23.19 -34.18 11.69
CA ILE A 86 -23.42 -33.40 12.92
C ILE A 86 -24.07 -32.05 12.58
N VAL A 87 -25.06 -31.63 13.37
CA VAL A 87 -25.68 -30.29 13.24
C VAL A 87 -24.69 -29.19 13.61
N ARG A 88 -24.64 -28.14 12.78
CA ARG A 88 -23.77 -26.97 12.95
C ARG A 88 -24.52 -25.67 12.74
N ILE A 89 -24.19 -24.67 13.54
CA ILE A 89 -24.71 -23.31 13.37
C ILE A 89 -23.65 -22.48 12.64
N GLY A 90 -24.04 -21.89 11.52
CA GLY A 90 -23.23 -20.96 10.74
C GLY A 90 -23.62 -19.52 11.05
N LYS A 91 -22.71 -18.71 11.58
CA LYS A 91 -22.90 -17.26 11.58
C LYS A 91 -22.55 -16.71 10.21
N ILE A 92 -23.44 -15.90 9.63
CA ILE A 92 -23.20 -15.24 8.35
C ILE A 92 -22.42 -13.94 8.61
N VAL A 93 -21.34 -13.73 7.85
CA VAL A 93 -20.49 -12.53 7.90
C VAL A 93 -20.08 -12.10 6.49
N PRO A 94 -19.91 -10.80 6.21
CA PRO A 94 -19.36 -10.34 4.93
C PRO A 94 -17.98 -10.97 4.65
N ASN A 95 -17.72 -11.36 3.41
CA ASN A 95 -16.45 -11.99 3.03
C ASN A 95 -15.28 -11.00 3.11
N PRO A 96 -14.29 -11.18 4.01
CA PRO A 96 -13.21 -10.21 4.22
C PRO A 96 -12.13 -10.25 3.12
N PHE A 97 -12.29 -11.10 2.09
CA PHE A 97 -11.32 -11.27 1.01
C PHE A 97 -11.80 -10.73 -0.36
N SER A 98 -13.08 -10.39 -0.51
CA SER A 98 -13.61 -9.70 -1.70
C SER A 98 -15.02 -9.15 -1.44
N GLU A 99 -15.23 -7.87 -1.78
CA GLU A 99 -16.54 -7.20 -1.70
C GLU A 99 -17.55 -7.75 -2.72
N SER A 100 -17.09 -8.40 -3.79
CA SER A 100 -17.96 -9.02 -4.81
C SER A 100 -18.25 -10.51 -4.57
N ALA A 101 -17.66 -11.12 -3.52
CA ALA A 101 -17.77 -12.56 -3.25
C ALA A 101 -18.83 -12.92 -2.19
N GLY A 102 -19.75 -12.01 -1.88
CA GLY A 102 -20.94 -12.25 -1.06
C GLY A 102 -20.67 -12.59 0.42
N ASP A 103 -21.59 -13.34 1.00
CA ASP A 103 -21.57 -13.77 2.40
C ASP A 103 -20.70 -15.02 2.65
N MET A 104 -19.99 -15.05 3.77
CA MET A 104 -19.23 -16.20 4.26
C MET A 104 -19.88 -16.79 5.52
N LYS A 105 -20.00 -18.12 5.60
CA LYS A 105 -20.51 -18.84 6.78
C LYS A 105 -19.38 -19.25 7.73
N GLU A 106 -19.38 -18.71 8.95
CA GLU A 106 -18.53 -19.17 10.05
C GLU A 106 -19.19 -20.32 10.83
N TRP A 107 -18.66 -21.54 10.74
CA TRP A 107 -19.24 -22.72 11.38
C TRP A 107 -18.85 -22.92 12.85
N TYR A 108 -19.83 -23.33 13.65
CA TYR A 108 -19.69 -23.68 15.07
C TYR A 108 -20.46 -24.97 15.38
N HIS A 109 -19.97 -25.79 16.33
CA HIS A 109 -20.82 -26.76 17.04
C HIS A 109 -21.93 -26.00 17.78
N VAL A 110 -23.12 -26.61 17.93
CA VAL A 110 -24.28 -25.97 18.60
C VAL A 110 -23.90 -25.38 19.96
N LYS A 111 -23.41 -26.20 20.89
CA LYS A 111 -22.94 -25.78 22.22
C LYS A 111 -21.89 -24.65 22.15
N CYS A 112 -20.91 -24.77 21.25
CA CYS A 112 -19.88 -23.75 21.05
C CYS A 112 -20.41 -22.40 20.54
N MET A 113 -21.57 -22.34 19.88
CA MET A 113 -22.23 -21.09 19.50
C MET A 113 -22.88 -20.45 20.73
N PHE A 114 -23.68 -21.19 21.51
CA PHE A 114 -24.37 -20.63 22.67
C PHE A 114 -23.40 -20.17 23.77
N GLU A 115 -22.35 -20.94 24.07
CA GLU A 115 -21.24 -20.51 24.94
C GLU A 115 -20.40 -19.34 24.36
N LYS A 116 -20.58 -18.97 23.08
CA LYS A 116 -20.00 -17.74 22.50
C LYS A 116 -20.96 -16.58 22.72
N LEU A 117 -22.25 -16.76 22.45
CA LEU A 117 -23.32 -15.77 22.66
C LEU A 117 -23.45 -15.33 24.13
N GLU A 118 -23.25 -16.26 25.06
CA GLU A 118 -23.20 -16.00 26.51
C GLU A 118 -22.15 -14.95 26.90
N ARG A 119 -21.03 -14.86 26.16
CA ARG A 119 -19.89 -13.99 26.46
C ARG A 119 -19.89 -12.65 25.69
N VAL A 120 -20.98 -12.32 24.99
CA VAL A 120 -21.07 -11.08 24.19
C VAL A 120 -21.75 -9.96 24.98
N ARG A 121 -21.30 -8.72 24.76
CA ARG A 121 -21.88 -7.50 25.36
C ARG A 121 -23.39 -7.42 25.05
N ALA A 122 -24.18 -6.98 26.04
CA ALA A 122 -25.64 -6.93 25.98
C ALA A 122 -26.23 -6.14 24.80
N THR A 123 -25.47 -5.22 24.20
CA THR A 123 -25.86 -4.44 23.01
C THR A 123 -25.74 -5.21 21.68
N THR A 124 -25.65 -6.54 21.71
CA THR A 124 -25.43 -7.37 20.52
C THR A 124 -26.57 -8.38 20.39
N LYS A 125 -27.25 -8.38 19.24
CA LYS A 125 -28.32 -9.34 18.91
C LYS A 125 -27.81 -10.77 19.16
N LYS A 126 -28.55 -11.54 19.96
CA LYS A 126 -28.33 -12.97 20.22
C LYS A 126 -29.34 -13.78 19.39
N ILE A 127 -29.23 -15.11 19.43
CA ILE A 127 -30.24 -15.99 18.83
C ILE A 127 -31.35 -16.14 19.88
N ASP A 128 -32.26 -15.16 19.88
CA ASP A 128 -33.33 -15.02 20.88
C ASP A 128 -34.69 -15.53 20.37
N ASP A 129 -34.84 -15.73 19.05
CA ASP A 129 -35.95 -16.44 18.39
C ASP A 129 -35.42 -17.47 17.37
N LEU A 130 -36.16 -18.56 17.22
CA LEU A 130 -35.88 -19.68 16.31
C LEU A 130 -36.15 -19.31 14.85
N THR A 131 -37.01 -18.31 14.59
CA THR A 131 -37.29 -17.82 13.23
C THR A 131 -36.06 -17.20 12.54
N GLU A 132 -35.03 -16.83 13.31
CA GLU A 132 -33.78 -16.24 12.79
C GLU A 132 -32.75 -17.28 12.28
N LEU A 133 -33.08 -18.58 12.33
CA LEU A 133 -32.21 -19.66 11.86
C LEU A 133 -32.60 -20.13 10.45
N GLU A 134 -31.93 -19.58 9.43
CA GLU A 134 -32.01 -20.09 8.05
C GLU A 134 -31.69 -21.60 8.02
N GLY A 135 -32.65 -22.45 7.63
CA GLY A 135 -32.50 -23.92 7.58
C GLY A 135 -33.13 -24.70 8.74
N TRP A 136 -33.77 -24.04 9.72
CA TRP A 136 -34.43 -24.70 10.86
C TRP A 136 -35.42 -25.82 10.48
N GLN A 137 -36.12 -25.66 9.35
CA GLN A 137 -37.10 -26.63 8.85
C GLN A 137 -36.48 -27.95 8.37
N GLU A 138 -35.19 -27.98 8.03
CA GLU A 138 -34.48 -29.18 7.56
C GLU A 138 -33.95 -30.09 8.70
N LEU A 139 -34.13 -29.70 9.96
CA LEU A 139 -33.68 -30.47 11.13
C LEU A 139 -34.67 -31.58 11.52
N GLN A 140 -34.15 -32.67 12.09
CA GLN A 140 -34.94 -33.62 12.86
C GLN A 140 -35.25 -33.07 14.27
N ASP A 141 -36.29 -33.59 14.89
CA ASP A 141 -36.84 -33.03 16.12
C ASP A 141 -35.94 -33.13 17.38
N PRO A 142 -35.10 -34.18 17.61
CA PRO A 142 -34.21 -34.18 18.77
C PRO A 142 -33.13 -33.09 18.70
N GLU A 143 -32.62 -32.71 17.52
CA GLU A 143 -31.69 -31.57 17.42
C GLU A 143 -32.40 -30.21 17.49
N LYS A 144 -33.67 -30.11 17.09
CA LYS A 144 -34.50 -28.93 17.42
C LYS A 144 -34.65 -28.80 18.93
N GLU A 145 -34.92 -29.89 19.64
CA GLU A 145 -35.04 -29.88 21.11
C GLU A 145 -33.73 -29.50 21.81
N LEU A 146 -32.59 -30.02 21.34
CA LEU A 146 -31.26 -29.62 21.84
C LEU A 146 -30.98 -28.12 21.65
N ILE A 147 -31.35 -27.54 20.51
CA ILE A 147 -31.20 -26.08 20.27
C ILE A 147 -32.19 -25.30 21.13
N ASN A 148 -33.44 -25.75 21.25
CA ASN A 148 -34.47 -25.15 22.11
C ASN A 148 -34.03 -25.11 23.58
N GLN A 149 -33.38 -26.17 24.08
CA GLN A 149 -32.80 -26.21 25.42
C GLN A 149 -31.75 -25.11 25.59
N HIS A 150 -30.78 -25.01 24.69
CA HIS A 150 -29.72 -23.99 24.79
C HIS A 150 -30.23 -22.55 24.63
N VAL A 151 -31.28 -22.30 23.84
CA VAL A 151 -31.96 -20.98 23.80
C VAL A 151 -32.61 -20.67 25.16
N LYS A 152 -33.35 -21.62 25.75
CA LYS A 152 -33.95 -21.47 27.10
C LYS A 152 -32.89 -21.23 28.18
N GLU A 153 -31.77 -21.94 28.14
CA GLU A 153 -30.63 -21.75 29.06
C GLU A 153 -30.00 -20.35 28.91
N LEU A 154 -29.85 -19.86 27.67
CA LEU A 154 -29.31 -18.52 27.39
C LEU A 154 -30.23 -17.41 27.92
N ALA A 155 -31.55 -17.56 27.73
CA ALA A 155 -32.57 -16.64 28.22
C ALA A 155 -32.67 -16.64 29.75
N ALA A 156 -32.70 -17.82 30.39
CA ALA A 156 -32.76 -17.95 31.85
C ALA A 156 -31.55 -17.29 32.53
N LYS A 157 -30.34 -17.44 31.98
CA LYS A 157 -29.14 -16.77 32.48
C LYS A 157 -29.16 -15.25 32.29
N ALA A 158 -29.83 -14.75 31.24
CA ALA A 158 -29.96 -13.30 31.02
C ALA A 158 -30.88 -12.62 32.06
N GLY A 159 -31.81 -13.35 32.68
CA GLY A 159 -32.70 -12.85 33.74
C GLY A 159 -32.13 -12.88 35.16
N ALA A 160 -30.96 -13.50 35.38
CA ALA A 160 -30.46 -13.82 36.73
C ALA A 160 -29.33 -12.88 37.21
N ALA A 161 -29.68 -11.65 37.61
CA ALA A 161 -28.76 -10.72 38.27
C ALA A 161 -29.15 -10.50 39.76
N PRO A 162 -28.22 -10.60 40.74
CA PRO A 162 -28.55 -10.56 42.16
C PRO A 162 -28.72 -9.14 42.75
N THR A 163 -29.59 -9.00 43.75
CA THR A 163 -29.93 -7.73 44.41
C THR A 163 -29.23 -7.52 45.76
N PRO A 164 -28.77 -6.30 46.10
CA PRO A 164 -28.61 -5.82 47.47
C PRO A 164 -29.97 -5.56 48.16
N ARG A 165 -30.01 -5.49 49.51
CA ARG A 165 -31.25 -5.55 50.30
C ARG A 165 -31.75 -4.19 50.84
N LYS A 166 -33.08 -3.98 50.74
CA LYS A 166 -34.01 -3.22 51.61
C LYS A 166 -33.55 -1.89 52.27
N LYS A 167 -34.29 -0.82 51.99
CA LYS A 167 -35.39 -0.33 52.87
C LYS A 167 -36.40 0.55 52.09
N THR A 168 -37.64 0.60 52.58
CA THR A 168 -38.83 1.36 52.12
C THR A 168 -39.60 1.80 53.39
N PRO A 169 -40.60 2.72 53.40
CA PRO A 169 -41.64 3.04 52.39
C PRO A 169 -41.59 4.52 51.90
N SER A 170 -42.56 5.16 51.21
CA SER A 170 -44.00 4.89 51.01
C SER A 170 -44.62 5.48 49.71
N LYS A 171 -45.95 5.26 49.55
CA LYS A 171 -46.88 5.58 48.43
C LYS A 171 -46.98 7.12 48.13
N ALA A 172 -47.61 7.65 47.06
CA ALA A 172 -48.72 7.16 46.21
C ALA A 172 -48.78 7.81 44.79
N ASN A 173 -49.90 7.62 44.07
CA ASN A 173 -50.30 8.08 42.72
C ASN A 173 -51.84 8.40 42.74
N PRO A 174 -52.49 8.98 41.71
CA PRO A 174 -52.06 9.81 40.57
C PRO A 174 -52.90 11.15 40.47
N PRO A 175 -53.63 11.46 39.36
CA PRO A 175 -53.33 12.29 38.15
C PRO A 175 -53.88 13.77 38.28
N PRO A 176 -54.17 14.62 37.25
CA PRO A 176 -54.20 14.44 35.79
C PRO A 176 -53.74 15.61 34.86
N ALA A 177 -53.97 15.39 33.56
CA ALA A 177 -54.17 16.37 32.45
C ALA A 177 -52.94 16.93 31.70
N ALA A 178 -53.16 17.14 30.39
CA ALA A 178 -52.26 17.68 29.36
C ALA A 178 -52.87 19.02 28.81
N PRO A 179 -52.31 19.78 27.83
CA PRO A 179 -51.51 19.32 26.68
C PRO A 179 -50.33 20.24 26.21
N SER A 180 -49.77 19.85 25.05
CA SER A 180 -48.82 20.54 24.14
C SER A 180 -49.34 21.91 23.61
N PRO A 181 -48.54 22.79 22.92
CA PRO A 181 -47.37 22.48 22.06
C PRO A 181 -46.19 23.49 22.05
N SER A 182 -45.29 23.34 21.06
CA SER A 182 -44.23 24.28 20.64
C SER A 182 -44.56 24.85 19.23
N PRO A 183 -43.99 26.01 18.75
CA PRO A 183 -42.63 25.97 18.14
C PRO A 183 -41.79 27.30 18.03
N SER A 184 -40.46 27.15 18.12
CA SER A 184 -39.41 27.77 17.26
C SER A 184 -38.95 29.26 17.32
N LYS A 185 -37.60 29.42 17.21
CA LYS A 185 -36.76 30.47 16.55
C LYS A 185 -36.60 31.89 17.15
N MET A 186 -35.33 32.26 17.42
CA MET A 186 -34.54 33.41 16.86
C MET A 186 -33.08 33.33 17.43
N PRO A 187 -32.11 34.25 17.14
CA PRO A 187 -31.21 34.19 15.98
C PRO A 187 -29.69 34.05 16.34
N ALA A 188 -28.81 34.15 15.34
CA ALA A 188 -27.35 34.00 15.45
C ALA A 188 -26.58 35.33 15.64
N PRO A 189 -25.27 35.25 15.95
CA PRO A 189 -24.29 36.03 15.18
C PRO A 189 -23.14 35.16 14.62
N SER A 190 -22.36 35.73 13.70
CA SER A 190 -21.28 35.05 12.96
C SER A 190 -20.02 35.91 12.83
N PRO A 191 -18.83 35.29 12.69
CA PRO A 191 -17.72 35.84 11.91
C PRO A 191 -17.49 35.02 10.62
N SER A 192 -17.23 35.69 9.49
CA SER A 192 -17.08 35.07 8.17
C SER A 192 -15.62 35.02 7.69
N PRO A 193 -15.12 33.89 7.13
CA PRO A 193 -13.85 33.85 6.42
C PRO A 193 -13.86 34.68 5.12
N LEU A 194 -12.71 35.21 4.73
CA LEU A 194 -12.54 36.07 3.55
C LEU A 194 -12.59 35.25 2.24
N LYS A 195 -13.32 35.76 1.23
CA LYS A 195 -13.34 35.17 -0.12
C LYS A 195 -12.15 35.66 -0.95
N PHE A 196 -11.35 34.74 -1.46
CA PHE A 196 -10.35 35.03 -2.50
C PHE A 196 -11.04 35.10 -3.88
N SER A 197 -11.43 36.30 -4.30
CA SER A 197 -12.04 36.55 -5.61
C SER A 197 -10.98 36.60 -6.71
N GLY A 198 -10.95 35.60 -7.60
CA GLY A 198 -9.93 35.56 -8.68
C GLY A 198 -10.26 34.76 -9.94
N PHE A 199 -11.22 33.83 -9.93
CA PHE A 199 -11.50 32.97 -11.08
C PHE A 199 -13.00 32.77 -11.31
N SER A 200 -13.44 32.97 -12.56
CA SER A 200 -14.76 32.60 -13.06
C SER A 200 -14.60 31.71 -14.28
N ALA A 201 -15.14 30.49 -14.21
CA ALA A 201 -15.31 29.60 -15.34
C ALA A 201 -16.79 29.22 -15.43
N LYS A 202 -17.33 29.08 -16.65
CA LYS A 202 -18.72 28.63 -16.84
C LYS A 202 -18.83 27.14 -16.47
N PRO A 203 -19.90 26.72 -15.78
CA PRO A 203 -20.15 25.29 -15.59
C PRO A 203 -20.66 24.67 -16.90
N GLU A 204 -19.91 23.70 -17.43
CA GLU A 204 -20.42 22.79 -18.46
C GLU A 204 -21.13 21.60 -17.80
N SER A 205 -22.11 21.01 -18.50
CA SER A 205 -23.00 19.97 -17.98
C SER A 205 -22.27 18.64 -17.72
N SER A 206 -22.37 18.12 -16.51
CA SER A 206 -21.77 16.85 -16.09
C SER A 206 -22.41 15.62 -16.76
N PRO A 207 -21.65 14.74 -17.44
CA PRO A 207 -22.09 13.40 -17.78
C PRO A 207 -22.11 12.50 -16.53
N SER A 208 -23.07 11.59 -16.43
CA SER A 208 -23.11 10.56 -15.38
C SER A 208 -22.16 9.41 -15.71
N VAL A 209 -21.01 9.33 -15.02
CA VAL A 209 -20.01 8.27 -15.24
C VAL A 209 -20.20 7.11 -14.26
N SER A 210 -20.58 5.94 -14.79
CA SER A 210 -20.62 4.67 -14.04
C SER A 210 -19.21 4.10 -13.83
N SER A 211 -18.91 3.65 -12.62
CA SER A 211 -17.56 3.20 -12.21
C SER A 211 -17.21 1.78 -12.67
N THR A 212 -16.87 1.64 -13.95
CA THR A 212 -16.32 0.40 -14.55
C THR A 212 -15.22 0.74 -15.56
N ASN A 213 -14.24 -0.15 -15.77
CA ASN A 213 -13.29 -0.04 -16.88
C ASN A 213 -14.03 -0.26 -18.21
N SER A 214 -14.57 0.80 -18.80
CA SER A 214 -15.14 0.76 -20.14
C SER A 214 -14.05 0.65 -21.21
N GLY A 215 -14.24 -0.23 -22.19
CA GLY A 215 -13.51 -0.16 -23.45
C GLY A 215 -13.90 1.08 -24.25
N SER A 216 -13.11 1.44 -25.27
CA SER A 216 -13.49 2.53 -26.17
C SER A 216 -14.62 2.05 -27.10
N SER A 217 -15.78 2.72 -27.02
CA SER A 217 -16.96 2.43 -27.83
C SER A 217 -16.67 2.59 -29.33
N LEU A 218 -15.94 3.66 -29.67
CA LEU A 218 -15.52 3.97 -31.04
C LEU A 218 -14.43 3.02 -31.57
N SER A 219 -13.72 2.29 -30.71
CA SER A 219 -12.75 1.28 -31.12
C SER A 219 -13.46 0.00 -31.56
N ALA A 220 -14.40 -0.49 -30.73
CA ALA A 220 -15.25 -1.63 -31.08
C ALA A 220 -16.10 -1.35 -32.34
N ALA A 221 -16.64 -0.13 -32.46
CA ALA A 221 -17.47 0.26 -33.63
C ALA A 221 -16.69 0.44 -34.95
N LYS A 222 -15.35 0.49 -34.92
CA LYS A 222 -14.49 0.54 -36.12
C LYS A 222 -13.85 -0.81 -36.46
N CYS A 223 -13.97 -1.79 -35.58
CA CYS A 223 -13.39 -3.12 -35.75
C CYS A 223 -14.26 -3.99 -36.66
N ASP A 224 -13.65 -4.69 -37.61
CA ASP A 224 -14.21 -5.94 -38.17
C ASP A 224 -13.66 -7.12 -37.34
N PRO A 225 -14.50 -7.81 -36.54
CA PRO A 225 -14.06 -8.94 -35.73
C PRO A 225 -13.51 -10.12 -36.55
N ASN A 226 -13.84 -10.21 -37.84
CA ASN A 226 -13.39 -11.26 -38.74
C ASN A 226 -12.11 -10.89 -39.51
N HIS A 227 -11.65 -9.63 -39.43
CA HIS A 227 -10.44 -9.22 -40.15
C HIS A 227 -9.17 -9.83 -39.54
N LYS A 228 -8.13 -10.00 -40.38
CA LYS A 228 -6.86 -10.64 -40.00
C LYS A 228 -6.17 -9.93 -38.83
N ASP A 229 -6.34 -8.61 -38.70
CA ASP A 229 -5.77 -7.81 -37.61
C ASP A 229 -6.28 -8.25 -36.23
N CYS A 230 -7.47 -8.85 -36.15
CA CYS A 230 -8.04 -9.39 -34.93
C CYS A 230 -7.43 -10.75 -34.54
N LEU A 231 -6.63 -11.41 -35.40
CA LEU A 231 -6.07 -12.72 -35.09
C LEU A 231 -4.88 -12.61 -34.12
N LEU A 232 -4.85 -13.49 -33.11
CA LEU A 232 -3.72 -13.67 -32.20
C LEU A 232 -2.40 -13.94 -32.96
N ARG A 233 -2.48 -14.51 -34.17
CA ARG A 233 -1.37 -14.72 -35.09
C ARG A 233 -0.67 -13.42 -35.48
N GLU A 234 -1.41 -12.38 -35.83
CA GLU A 234 -0.86 -11.09 -36.27
C GLU A 234 -0.39 -10.27 -35.05
N PHE A 235 -1.16 -10.26 -33.96
CA PHE A 235 -0.73 -9.70 -32.67
C PHE A 235 0.62 -10.27 -32.21
N ARG A 236 0.83 -11.59 -32.34
CA ARG A 236 2.11 -12.24 -32.04
C ARG A 236 3.25 -11.79 -32.96
N LYS A 237 3.02 -11.60 -34.27
CA LYS A 237 4.05 -11.07 -35.18
C LYS A 237 4.51 -9.70 -34.73
N VAL A 238 3.58 -8.80 -34.39
CA VAL A 238 3.90 -7.47 -33.85
C VAL A 238 4.74 -7.60 -32.58
N CYS A 239 4.34 -8.47 -31.64
CA CYS A 239 5.12 -8.71 -30.42
C CYS A 239 6.54 -9.24 -30.70
N ALA A 240 6.72 -10.10 -31.70
CA ALA A 240 8.02 -10.65 -32.10
C ALA A 240 8.91 -9.58 -32.75
N MET A 241 8.41 -8.89 -33.77
CA MET A 241 9.10 -7.79 -34.45
C MET A 241 9.51 -6.67 -33.47
N VAL A 242 8.62 -6.33 -32.52
CA VAL A 242 8.92 -5.37 -31.45
C VAL A 242 9.96 -5.94 -30.48
N ALA A 243 9.98 -7.24 -30.18
CA ALA A 243 11.00 -7.84 -29.31
C ALA A 243 12.40 -7.83 -29.94
N GLU A 244 12.50 -8.20 -31.22
CA GLU A 244 13.74 -8.34 -31.98
C GLU A 244 14.49 -7.01 -32.18
N GLN A 245 13.77 -5.89 -32.31
CA GLN A 245 14.40 -4.58 -32.45
C GLN A 245 15.04 -4.09 -31.14
N PRO A 246 16.29 -3.59 -31.14
CA PRO A 246 16.89 -2.98 -29.94
C PRO A 246 16.42 -1.53 -29.71
N SER A 247 16.18 -0.77 -30.79
CA SER A 247 15.85 0.66 -30.72
C SER A 247 14.40 0.91 -30.31
N TYR A 248 14.19 1.71 -29.27
CA TYR A 248 12.83 2.10 -28.83
C TYR A 248 12.06 2.86 -29.92
N ASN A 249 12.73 3.67 -30.75
CA ASN A 249 12.06 4.38 -31.84
C ASN A 249 11.55 3.39 -32.90
N SER A 250 12.34 2.35 -33.24
CA SER A 250 11.92 1.29 -34.16
C SER A 250 10.77 0.46 -33.59
N LYS A 251 10.77 0.19 -32.26
CA LYS A 251 9.64 -0.46 -31.57
C LYS A 251 8.34 0.34 -31.69
N THR A 252 8.39 1.65 -31.42
CA THR A 252 7.25 2.56 -31.59
C THR A 252 6.77 2.58 -33.05
N GLN A 253 7.70 2.68 -34.01
CA GLN A 253 7.39 2.71 -35.45
C GLN A 253 6.66 1.43 -35.92
N ILE A 254 7.12 0.24 -35.52
CA ILE A 254 6.45 -1.04 -35.86
C ILE A 254 5.01 -1.10 -35.35
N ILE A 255 4.77 -0.62 -34.11
CA ILE A 255 3.42 -0.57 -33.53
C ILE A 255 2.57 0.46 -34.28
N GLN A 256 3.12 1.61 -34.63
CA GLN A 256 2.43 2.67 -35.36
C GLN A 256 2.07 2.22 -36.79
N ASP A 257 2.99 1.54 -37.49
CA ASP A 257 2.73 0.96 -38.81
C ASP A 257 1.60 -0.06 -38.75
N PHE A 258 1.59 -0.97 -37.76
CA PHE A 258 0.49 -1.92 -37.58
C PHE A 258 -0.84 -1.21 -37.30
N LEU A 259 -0.87 -0.24 -36.39
CA LEU A 259 -2.08 0.52 -36.01
C LEU A 259 -2.57 1.51 -37.09
N THR A 260 -1.85 1.69 -38.19
CA THR A 260 -2.24 2.60 -39.29
C THR A 260 -2.45 1.89 -40.63
N LYS A 261 -1.64 0.87 -40.95
CA LYS A 261 -1.66 0.12 -42.21
C LYS A 261 -2.26 -1.29 -42.09
N GLY A 262 -2.44 -1.78 -40.87
CA GLY A 262 -2.89 -3.16 -40.60
C GLY A 262 -1.92 -4.23 -41.07
N SER A 263 -2.40 -5.47 -41.08
CA SER A 263 -1.67 -6.66 -41.56
C SER A 263 -1.74 -6.85 -43.09
N SER A 264 -2.68 -6.20 -43.76
CA SER A 264 -2.88 -6.27 -45.23
C SER A 264 -2.31 -5.06 -45.99
N GLY A 265 -2.05 -3.91 -45.33
CA GLY A 265 -1.48 -2.70 -45.94
C GLY A 265 -2.49 -1.68 -46.47
N ASP A 266 -3.77 -2.02 -46.42
CA ASP A 266 -4.96 -1.24 -46.84
C ASP A 266 -5.52 -0.36 -45.70
N GLY A 267 -5.29 -0.72 -44.45
CA GLY A 267 -5.71 0.00 -43.26
C GLY A 267 -5.71 -0.90 -42.03
N PHE A 268 -5.79 -0.32 -40.83
CA PHE A 268 -6.02 -1.10 -39.61
C PHE A 268 -7.51 -1.26 -39.34
N HIS A 269 -8.01 -2.49 -39.42
CA HIS A 269 -9.42 -2.86 -39.22
C HIS A 269 -9.68 -3.63 -37.91
N GLY A 270 -8.65 -3.79 -37.07
CA GLY A 270 -8.79 -4.42 -35.76
C GLY A 270 -9.32 -3.47 -34.67
N ASP A 271 -9.50 -3.99 -33.45
CA ASP A 271 -9.81 -3.16 -32.28
C ASP A 271 -8.51 -2.51 -31.75
N THR A 272 -8.42 -1.18 -31.89
CA THR A 272 -7.27 -0.36 -31.44
C THR A 272 -7.08 -0.42 -29.93
N TYR A 273 -8.16 -0.23 -29.16
CA TYR A 273 -8.16 -0.31 -27.70
C TYR A 273 -7.69 -1.68 -27.23
N LEU A 274 -8.22 -2.74 -27.81
CA LEU A 274 -7.90 -4.11 -27.41
C LEU A 274 -6.46 -4.50 -27.76
N THR A 275 -6.00 -4.12 -28.95
CA THR A 275 -4.59 -4.28 -29.36
C THR A 275 -3.65 -3.57 -28.38
N VAL A 276 -3.91 -2.30 -28.06
CA VAL A 276 -3.08 -1.52 -27.13
C VAL A 276 -3.18 -2.04 -25.69
N LYS A 277 -4.36 -2.51 -25.25
CA LYS A 277 -4.57 -3.17 -23.95
C LYS A 277 -3.71 -4.42 -23.81
N LEU A 278 -3.74 -5.30 -24.81
CA LEU A 278 -2.99 -6.56 -24.81
C LEU A 278 -1.49 -6.36 -25.03
N LEU A 279 -1.06 -5.30 -25.73
CA LEU A 279 0.35 -4.88 -25.76
C LEU A 279 0.86 -4.35 -24.40
N LEU A 280 -0.04 -4.00 -23.47
CA LEU A 280 0.28 -3.39 -22.17
C LEU A 280 -0.19 -4.20 -20.94
N PRO A 281 0.05 -5.53 -20.88
CA PRO A 281 -0.46 -6.38 -19.77
C PRO A 281 0.29 -6.12 -18.46
N GLY A 282 1.47 -5.50 -18.55
CA GLY A 282 2.25 -4.97 -17.43
C GLY A 282 1.72 -3.64 -16.87
N VAL A 283 0.76 -2.99 -17.54
CA VAL A 283 0.23 -1.66 -17.18
C VAL A 283 -1.25 -1.76 -16.79
N ILE A 284 -2.04 -2.48 -17.59
CA ILE A 284 -3.45 -2.81 -17.34
C ILE A 284 -3.49 -4.22 -16.73
N LYS A 285 -3.36 -4.31 -15.41
CA LYS A 285 -3.21 -5.59 -14.69
C LYS A 285 -4.53 -6.11 -14.14
N SER A 286 -5.09 -7.13 -14.79
CA SER A 286 -5.97 -8.12 -14.14
C SER A 286 -5.18 -8.94 -13.10
N VAL A 287 -5.85 -9.72 -12.24
CA VAL A 287 -5.18 -10.60 -11.26
C VAL A 287 -5.66 -12.03 -11.44
N TYR A 288 -4.80 -12.89 -11.99
CA TYR A 288 -5.15 -14.29 -12.32
C TYR A 288 -4.88 -15.30 -11.19
N ASN A 289 -4.26 -14.87 -10.08
CA ASN A 289 -3.88 -15.72 -8.94
C ASN A 289 -2.97 -16.93 -9.30
N LEU A 290 -2.19 -16.79 -10.37
CA LEU A 290 -1.26 -17.81 -10.88
C LEU A 290 0.20 -17.34 -10.81
N ASN A 291 1.06 -18.12 -10.15
CA ASN A 291 2.51 -17.98 -10.19
C ASN A 291 3.16 -19.08 -11.06
N ASP A 292 4.45 -18.93 -11.36
CA ASP A 292 5.20 -19.78 -12.29
C ASP A 292 5.09 -21.29 -11.95
N LYS A 293 5.13 -21.64 -10.65
CA LYS A 293 4.97 -23.02 -10.19
C LYS A 293 3.53 -23.52 -10.27
N GLN A 294 2.53 -22.65 -10.11
CA GLN A 294 1.12 -23.02 -10.32
C GLN A 294 0.86 -23.27 -11.81
N ILE A 295 1.37 -22.42 -12.70
CA ILE A 295 1.23 -22.57 -14.15
C ILE A 295 1.82 -23.92 -14.59
N VAL A 296 3.07 -24.21 -14.20
CA VAL A 296 3.71 -25.52 -14.46
C VAL A 296 2.90 -26.68 -13.86
N LYS A 297 2.42 -26.58 -12.62
CA LYS A 297 1.61 -27.63 -11.96
C LYS A 297 0.27 -27.90 -12.67
N LEU A 298 -0.36 -26.88 -13.25
CA LEU A 298 -1.61 -27.05 -14.00
C LEU A 298 -1.35 -27.64 -15.38
N PHE A 299 -0.34 -27.14 -16.12
CA PHE A 299 -0.02 -27.68 -17.44
C PHE A 299 0.59 -29.09 -17.40
N SER A 300 1.33 -29.48 -16.35
CA SER A 300 1.81 -30.87 -16.20
C SER A 300 0.65 -31.88 -16.08
N ARG A 301 -0.50 -31.45 -15.54
CA ARG A 301 -1.73 -32.27 -15.50
C ARG A 301 -2.43 -32.32 -16.86
N ILE A 302 -2.54 -31.19 -17.55
CA ILE A 302 -3.20 -31.08 -18.87
C ILE A 302 -2.43 -31.88 -19.94
N PHE A 303 -1.10 -31.77 -19.96
CA PHE A 303 -0.24 -32.49 -20.89
C PHE A 303 0.11 -33.92 -20.44
N ASN A 304 -0.29 -34.31 -19.22
CA ASN A 304 0.04 -35.60 -18.59
C ASN A 304 1.55 -35.92 -18.60
N CYS A 305 2.37 -34.94 -18.22
CA CYS A 305 3.84 -35.01 -18.27
C CYS A 305 4.50 -34.82 -16.89
N ASN A 306 5.81 -35.07 -16.79
CA ASN A 306 6.52 -35.07 -15.52
C ASN A 306 6.71 -33.64 -14.96
N LEU A 307 6.08 -33.37 -13.82
CA LEU A 307 6.18 -32.10 -13.10
C LEU A 307 7.63 -31.74 -12.73
N GLU A 308 8.49 -32.70 -12.41
CA GLU A 308 9.87 -32.42 -12.03
C GLU A 308 10.74 -31.93 -13.19
N GLU A 309 10.44 -32.38 -14.41
CA GLU A 309 11.15 -31.99 -15.63
C GLU A 309 10.75 -30.56 -16.03
N MET A 310 9.45 -30.23 -16.00
CA MET A 310 9.00 -28.85 -16.17
C MET A 310 9.54 -27.90 -15.10
N VAL A 311 9.68 -28.36 -13.85
CA VAL A 311 10.27 -27.55 -12.76
C VAL A 311 11.78 -27.36 -12.93
N ARG A 312 12.48 -28.31 -13.58
CA ARG A 312 13.89 -28.20 -13.95
C ARG A 312 14.09 -27.23 -15.11
N ASP A 313 13.30 -27.32 -16.17
CA ASP A 313 13.37 -26.35 -17.28
C ASP A 313 13.01 -24.92 -16.83
N LEU A 314 12.07 -24.77 -15.88
CA LEU A 314 11.73 -23.47 -15.29
C LEU A 314 12.93 -22.76 -14.59
N GLU A 315 14.05 -23.45 -14.31
CA GLU A 315 15.31 -22.82 -13.87
C GLU A 315 15.87 -21.84 -14.91
N GLN A 316 15.54 -22.00 -16.20
CA GLN A 316 15.85 -21.07 -17.29
C GLN A 316 15.04 -19.74 -17.22
N GLY A 317 14.05 -19.64 -16.33
CA GLY A 317 13.39 -18.38 -16.01
C GLY A 317 12.34 -17.87 -17.01
N ASP A 318 11.85 -18.73 -17.91
CA ASP A 318 10.68 -18.44 -18.77
C ASP A 318 9.62 -19.55 -18.78
N VAL A 319 8.63 -19.43 -17.90
CA VAL A 319 7.47 -20.35 -17.88
C VAL A 319 6.67 -20.38 -19.20
N SER A 320 6.74 -19.34 -20.02
CA SER A 320 6.09 -19.35 -21.35
C SER A 320 6.88 -20.13 -22.40
N GLU A 321 8.18 -20.36 -22.17
CA GLU A 321 9.00 -21.24 -22.99
C GLU A 321 8.85 -22.69 -22.52
N THR A 322 8.95 -22.93 -21.20
CA THR A 322 8.71 -24.24 -20.57
C THR A 322 7.39 -24.84 -21.03
N VAL A 323 6.28 -24.09 -20.94
CA VAL A 323 4.98 -24.61 -21.36
C VAL A 323 4.87 -24.75 -22.88
N ARG A 324 5.66 -24.03 -23.70
CA ARG A 324 5.71 -24.28 -25.15
C ARG A 324 6.37 -25.64 -25.45
N ILE A 325 7.53 -25.90 -24.87
CA ILE A 325 8.34 -27.12 -25.13
C ILE A 325 7.52 -28.36 -24.77
N PHE A 326 7.02 -28.43 -23.52
CA PHE A 326 6.25 -29.59 -23.06
C PHE A 326 4.86 -29.71 -23.72
N PHE A 327 4.34 -28.68 -24.40
CA PHE A 327 3.14 -28.77 -25.24
C PHE A 327 3.45 -29.34 -26.63
N GLU A 328 4.63 -29.05 -27.21
CA GLU A 328 5.07 -29.65 -28.47
C GLU A 328 5.45 -31.14 -28.32
N GLU A 329 5.93 -31.54 -27.14
CA GLU A 329 6.22 -32.94 -26.78
C GLU A 329 4.97 -33.75 -26.38
N SER A 330 3.85 -33.08 -26.10
CA SER A 330 2.61 -33.67 -25.57
C SER A 330 1.86 -34.49 -26.62
N LYS A 331 2.04 -35.81 -26.60
CA LYS A 331 1.34 -36.77 -27.47
C LYS A 331 -0.14 -36.94 -27.10
N THR A 332 -0.50 -36.77 -25.84
CA THR A 332 -1.87 -36.90 -25.31
C THR A 332 -2.71 -35.63 -25.49
N PHE A 333 -2.07 -34.47 -25.61
CA PHE A 333 -2.72 -33.18 -25.77
C PHE A 333 -1.90 -32.34 -26.78
N PRO A 334 -2.04 -32.61 -28.10
CA PRO A 334 -1.20 -32.00 -29.12
C PRO A 334 -1.64 -30.57 -29.49
N PRO A 335 -0.72 -29.70 -29.98
CA PRO A 335 -1.07 -28.34 -30.40
C PRO A 335 -2.01 -28.28 -31.62
N ALA A 336 -2.85 -27.25 -31.67
CA ALA A 336 -3.72 -27.01 -32.81
C ALA A 336 -2.91 -26.69 -34.09
N ALA A 337 -3.34 -27.22 -35.24
CA ALA A 337 -2.60 -27.11 -36.50
C ALA A 337 -2.59 -25.71 -37.13
N LYS A 338 -3.51 -24.81 -36.71
CA LYS A 338 -3.62 -23.43 -37.23
C LYS A 338 -3.98 -22.47 -36.09
N SER A 339 -3.31 -21.32 -36.06
CA SER A 339 -3.62 -20.20 -35.17
C SER A 339 -4.85 -19.46 -35.71
N LEU A 340 -6.01 -19.70 -35.09
CA LEU A 340 -7.32 -19.18 -35.51
C LEU A 340 -8.02 -18.31 -34.45
N MET A 341 -7.51 -18.26 -33.21
CA MET A 341 -8.12 -17.47 -32.12
C MET A 341 -8.00 -15.97 -32.37
N THR A 342 -9.03 -15.22 -31.99
CA THR A 342 -9.00 -13.74 -32.03
C THR A 342 -8.51 -13.13 -30.71
N ILE A 343 -8.10 -11.86 -30.77
CA ILE A 343 -7.71 -11.09 -29.57
C ILE A 343 -8.90 -10.82 -28.65
N GLN A 344 -10.13 -10.79 -29.18
CA GLN A 344 -11.38 -10.68 -28.43
C GLN A 344 -11.58 -11.93 -27.57
N GLU A 345 -11.48 -13.13 -28.16
CA GLU A 345 -11.58 -14.39 -27.42
C GLU A 345 -10.50 -14.50 -26.33
N VAL A 346 -9.26 -14.11 -26.64
CA VAL A 346 -8.16 -14.10 -25.66
C VAL A 346 -8.46 -13.17 -24.49
N ASP A 347 -9.00 -11.98 -24.73
CA ASP A 347 -9.34 -11.05 -23.64
C ASP A 347 -10.51 -11.55 -22.81
N ASP A 348 -11.56 -12.11 -23.41
CA ASP A 348 -12.67 -12.72 -22.67
C ASP A 348 -12.24 -13.92 -21.83
N LEU A 349 -11.35 -14.75 -22.35
CA LEU A 349 -10.76 -15.89 -21.63
C LEU A 349 -9.85 -15.42 -20.48
N LEU A 350 -9.10 -14.33 -20.65
CA LEU A 350 -8.36 -13.68 -19.55
C LEU A 350 -9.30 -13.04 -18.52
N ASN A 351 -10.38 -12.38 -18.96
CA ASN A 351 -11.41 -11.81 -18.09
C ASN A 351 -12.13 -12.91 -17.29
N GLN A 352 -12.39 -14.08 -17.88
CA GLN A 352 -12.89 -15.27 -17.20
C GLN A 352 -11.87 -15.83 -16.20
N LEU A 353 -10.62 -16.06 -16.61
CA LEU A 353 -9.56 -16.58 -15.75
C LEU A 353 -9.30 -15.68 -14.53
N SER A 354 -9.42 -14.35 -14.68
CA SER A 354 -9.27 -13.39 -13.57
C SER A 354 -10.33 -13.51 -12.46
N LYS A 355 -11.48 -14.13 -12.77
CA LYS A 355 -12.57 -14.41 -11.81
C LYS A 355 -12.34 -15.73 -11.07
N MET A 356 -11.43 -16.58 -11.55
CA MET A 356 -11.19 -17.92 -11.00
C MET A 356 -10.15 -17.92 -9.88
N THR A 357 -10.43 -18.70 -8.82
CA THR A 357 -9.62 -18.76 -7.59
C THR A 357 -9.29 -20.17 -7.12
N LYS A 358 -9.92 -21.22 -7.69
CA LYS A 358 -9.61 -22.63 -7.41
C LYS A 358 -8.73 -23.22 -8.51
N GLU A 359 -7.78 -24.09 -8.17
CA GLU A 359 -6.94 -24.79 -9.15
C GLU A 359 -7.77 -25.55 -10.20
N GLU A 360 -8.83 -26.26 -9.80
CA GLU A 360 -9.68 -27.05 -10.70
C GLU A 360 -10.40 -26.19 -11.75
N ASP A 361 -10.88 -25.00 -11.35
CA ASP A 361 -11.61 -24.10 -12.24
C ASP A 361 -10.66 -23.29 -13.12
N GLN A 362 -9.46 -22.98 -12.62
CA GLN A 362 -8.35 -22.43 -13.41
C GLN A 362 -7.83 -23.45 -14.44
N GLN A 363 -7.72 -24.73 -14.07
CA GLN A 363 -7.22 -25.77 -14.98
C GLN A 363 -8.13 -25.92 -16.19
N LYS A 364 -9.45 -26.06 -16.00
CA LYS A 364 -10.44 -26.19 -17.09
C LYS A 364 -10.35 -25.04 -18.10
N VAL A 365 -10.17 -23.80 -17.62
CA VAL A 365 -10.03 -22.62 -18.48
C VAL A 365 -8.71 -22.64 -19.26
N LEU A 366 -7.61 -23.03 -18.62
CA LEU A 366 -6.30 -23.17 -19.31
C LEU A 366 -6.29 -24.33 -20.31
N GLU A 367 -7.03 -25.40 -20.03
CA GLU A 367 -7.21 -26.59 -20.86
C GLU A 367 -8.02 -26.27 -22.13
N ASP A 368 -9.18 -25.62 -21.98
CA ASP A 368 -10.01 -25.12 -23.10
C ASP A 368 -9.24 -24.13 -24.00
N ILE A 369 -8.52 -23.17 -23.40
CA ILE A 369 -7.61 -22.27 -24.14
C ILE A 369 -6.57 -23.08 -24.94
N ALA A 370 -5.85 -23.99 -24.27
CA ALA A 370 -4.73 -24.70 -24.88
C ALA A 370 -5.20 -25.62 -26.02
N HIS A 371 -6.39 -26.21 -25.92
CA HIS A 371 -6.97 -27.09 -26.94
C HIS A 371 -7.23 -26.37 -28.28
N ARG A 372 -7.31 -25.03 -28.25
CA ARG A 372 -7.53 -24.14 -29.41
C ARG A 372 -6.25 -23.44 -29.91
N CYS A 373 -5.12 -23.64 -29.23
CA CYS A 373 -3.87 -22.91 -29.45
C CYS A 373 -2.85 -23.70 -30.28
N THR A 374 -2.12 -23.02 -31.18
CA THR A 374 -0.75 -23.46 -31.52
C THR A 374 0.17 -23.25 -30.32
N SER A 375 1.32 -23.91 -30.27
CA SER A 375 2.33 -23.73 -29.21
C SER A 375 2.76 -22.27 -29.04
N ASN A 376 2.80 -21.53 -30.15
CA ASN A 376 3.14 -20.10 -30.19
C ASN A 376 1.98 -19.19 -29.74
N ASP A 377 0.72 -19.63 -29.87
CA ASP A 377 -0.44 -18.96 -29.26
C ASP A 377 -0.38 -19.10 -27.73
N LEU A 378 -0.20 -20.33 -27.23
CA LEU A 378 -0.18 -20.62 -25.79
C LEU A 378 0.97 -19.89 -25.08
N LYS A 379 2.17 -19.87 -25.67
CA LYS A 379 3.31 -19.06 -25.21
C LYS A 379 2.96 -17.56 -25.09
N CYS A 380 2.22 -17.02 -26.06
CA CYS A 380 1.78 -15.62 -26.04
C CYS A 380 0.75 -15.37 -24.93
N ILE A 381 -0.24 -16.24 -24.77
CA ILE A 381 -1.27 -16.14 -23.73
C ILE A 381 -0.64 -16.26 -22.32
N ILE A 382 0.32 -17.15 -22.12
CA ILE A 382 1.02 -17.28 -20.84
C ILE A 382 1.84 -16.01 -20.52
N ARG A 383 2.42 -15.35 -21.53
CA ARG A 383 3.05 -14.03 -21.37
C ARG A 383 2.06 -12.92 -20.96
N LEU A 384 0.84 -12.92 -21.51
CA LEU A 384 -0.25 -12.04 -21.07
C LEU A 384 -0.66 -12.34 -19.61
N ILE A 385 -0.84 -13.61 -19.23
CA ILE A 385 -1.10 -14.05 -17.85
C ILE A 385 0.05 -13.64 -16.91
N LYS A 386 1.29 -13.68 -17.39
CA LYS A 386 2.50 -13.27 -16.64
C LYS A 386 2.70 -11.76 -16.53
N HIS A 387 1.90 -10.95 -17.22
CA HIS A 387 2.04 -9.49 -17.33
C HIS A 387 3.32 -9.01 -18.03
N ASP A 388 3.95 -9.85 -18.85
CA ASP A 388 5.22 -9.56 -19.52
C ASP A 388 5.33 -10.29 -20.87
N LEU A 389 5.27 -9.53 -21.97
CA LEU A 389 5.45 -10.01 -23.35
C LEU A 389 6.93 -10.28 -23.71
N LYS A 390 7.87 -9.85 -22.86
CA LYS A 390 9.34 -9.86 -23.10
C LYS A 390 9.80 -9.12 -24.36
N MET A 391 9.04 -8.12 -24.79
CA MET A 391 9.34 -7.31 -25.98
C MET A 391 10.14 -6.02 -25.71
N ASN A 392 10.48 -5.74 -24.44
CA ASN A 392 11.17 -4.51 -24.00
C ASN A 392 10.50 -3.20 -24.49
N ALA A 393 9.18 -3.24 -24.70
CA ALA A 393 8.32 -2.07 -24.88
C ALA A 393 7.31 -2.00 -23.72
N GLY A 394 6.90 -0.77 -23.37
CA GLY A 394 5.96 -0.51 -22.27
C GLY A 394 5.14 0.74 -22.56
N ALA A 395 4.42 1.23 -21.54
CA ALA A 395 3.42 2.29 -21.67
C ALA A 395 3.82 3.45 -22.61
N LYS A 396 5.04 3.97 -22.49
CA LYS A 396 5.57 5.00 -23.39
C LYS A 396 5.55 4.53 -24.85
N HIS A 397 6.36 3.52 -25.19
CA HIS A 397 6.63 3.15 -26.58
C HIS A 397 5.38 2.67 -27.34
N VAL A 398 4.39 2.10 -26.63
CA VAL A 398 3.11 1.68 -27.23
C VAL A 398 2.12 2.86 -27.38
N LEU A 399 2.11 3.82 -26.46
CA LEU A 399 1.20 4.97 -26.54
C LEU A 399 1.73 6.10 -27.44
N ASP A 400 3.05 6.31 -27.47
CA ASP A 400 3.70 7.22 -28.43
C ASP A 400 3.42 6.80 -29.89
N ALA A 401 3.10 5.52 -30.13
CA ALA A 401 2.70 4.96 -31.42
C ALA A 401 1.21 5.22 -31.78
N LEU A 402 0.40 5.64 -30.80
CA LEU A 402 -1.04 5.93 -30.95
C LEU A 402 -1.28 7.44 -31.16
N ASP A 403 -0.67 8.28 -30.31
CA ASP A 403 -0.52 9.74 -30.50
C ASP A 403 0.70 10.21 -29.69
N PRO A 404 1.50 11.21 -30.17
CA PRO A 404 2.67 11.71 -29.44
C PRO A 404 2.42 12.20 -28.00
N ASN A 405 1.17 12.50 -27.62
CA ASN A 405 0.78 12.95 -26.28
C ASN A 405 -0.04 11.89 -25.53
N ALA A 406 -0.39 10.74 -26.14
CA ALA A 406 -1.18 9.69 -25.48
C ALA A 406 -0.50 9.14 -24.23
N TYR A 407 0.83 9.09 -24.18
CA TYR A 407 1.56 8.72 -22.96
C TYR A 407 1.45 9.78 -21.85
N ASP A 408 1.50 11.08 -22.18
CA ASP A 408 1.32 12.14 -21.17
C ASP A 408 -0.13 12.22 -20.69
N ALA A 409 -1.13 12.12 -21.59
CA ALA A 409 -2.55 12.01 -21.24
C ALA A 409 -2.84 10.78 -20.37
N PHE A 410 -2.29 9.61 -20.71
CA PHE A 410 -2.42 8.39 -19.89
C PHE A 410 -1.72 8.50 -18.53
N LYS A 411 -0.68 9.34 -18.37
CA LYS A 411 -0.13 9.64 -17.04
C LYS A 411 -1.01 10.60 -16.25
N ALA A 412 -1.78 11.47 -16.91
CA ALA A 412 -2.71 12.39 -16.25
C ALA A 412 -4.04 11.73 -15.82
N SER A 413 -4.65 10.87 -16.65
CA SER A 413 -5.95 10.24 -16.35
C SER A 413 -5.92 8.73 -16.10
N ARG A 414 -4.86 8.02 -16.50
CA ARG A 414 -4.67 6.55 -16.43
C ARG A 414 -5.82 5.68 -16.99
N ASN A 415 -6.77 6.27 -17.71
CA ASN A 415 -7.81 5.53 -18.42
C ASN A 415 -7.37 5.29 -19.87
N LEU A 416 -7.11 4.02 -20.21
CA LEU A 416 -6.73 3.64 -21.58
C LEU A 416 -7.92 3.75 -22.56
N GLY A 417 -9.15 3.53 -22.08
CA GLY A 417 -10.36 3.68 -22.88
C GLY A 417 -10.55 5.13 -23.33
N ASP A 418 -10.52 6.06 -22.37
CA ASP A 418 -10.56 7.52 -22.61
C ASP A 418 -9.50 7.99 -23.62
N VAL A 419 -8.23 7.60 -23.40
CA VAL A 419 -7.12 8.02 -24.27
C VAL A 419 -7.29 7.49 -25.70
N VAL A 420 -7.66 6.22 -25.88
CA VAL A 420 -7.92 5.66 -27.22
C VAL A 420 -9.14 6.31 -27.87
N GLU A 421 -10.23 6.47 -27.13
CA GLU A 421 -11.48 7.07 -27.63
C GLU A 421 -11.27 8.51 -28.11
N ARG A 422 -10.53 9.32 -27.35
CA ARG A 422 -10.24 10.72 -27.68
C ARG A 422 -9.27 10.86 -28.86
N VAL A 423 -8.30 9.95 -29.02
CA VAL A 423 -7.47 9.88 -30.24
C VAL A 423 -8.32 9.50 -31.45
N LEU A 424 -9.20 8.49 -31.32
CA LEU A 424 -10.10 8.06 -32.40
C LEU A 424 -11.12 9.14 -32.81
N GLN A 425 -11.54 10.01 -31.89
CA GLN A 425 -12.36 11.20 -32.14
C GLN A 425 -11.57 12.31 -32.84
N ASN A 426 -10.36 12.63 -32.37
CA ASN A 426 -9.50 13.62 -33.01
C ASN A 426 -9.21 13.26 -34.48
N HIS A 427 -8.95 11.99 -34.77
CA HIS A 427 -8.75 11.49 -36.14
C HIS A 427 -10.00 11.57 -37.02
N GLN A 428 -11.21 11.52 -36.45
CA GLN A 428 -12.46 11.71 -37.20
C GLN A 428 -12.77 13.18 -37.49
N GLN A 429 -12.56 14.07 -36.53
CA GLN A 429 -12.96 15.48 -36.65
C GLN A 429 -11.99 16.35 -37.45
N ALA A 430 -10.76 15.88 -37.69
CA ALA A 430 -9.73 16.69 -38.35
C ALA A 430 -8.76 15.87 -39.24
N PRO A 431 -9.24 15.26 -40.36
CA PRO A 431 -8.35 14.63 -41.33
C PRO A 431 -7.26 15.60 -41.81
N GLY A 432 -6.00 15.29 -41.49
CA GLY A 432 -4.83 16.10 -41.87
C GLY A 432 -4.45 17.26 -40.92
N MET A 433 -5.29 17.66 -39.96
CA MET A 433 -4.97 18.76 -39.03
C MET A 433 -4.75 18.23 -37.60
N LYS A 434 -3.48 18.15 -37.18
CA LYS A 434 -3.07 17.60 -35.88
C LYS A 434 -3.55 18.44 -34.69
N ARG A 435 -4.75 18.14 -34.17
CA ARG A 435 -5.21 18.62 -32.85
C ARG A 435 -4.48 17.86 -31.74
N THR A 436 -3.67 18.58 -30.96
CA THR A 436 -2.96 18.03 -29.78
C THR A 436 -3.96 17.43 -28.78
N LEU A 437 -3.74 16.17 -28.38
CA LEU A 437 -4.53 15.53 -27.33
C LEU A 437 -4.30 16.25 -25.98
N SER A 438 -5.37 16.75 -25.36
CA SER A 438 -5.30 17.52 -24.12
C SER A 438 -4.89 16.66 -22.91
N VAL A 439 -3.91 17.12 -22.13
CA VAL A 439 -3.40 16.40 -20.96
C VAL A 439 -4.09 16.94 -19.70
N THR A 440 -5.20 16.32 -19.32
CA THR A 440 -6.02 16.74 -18.16
C THR A 440 -6.18 15.60 -17.16
N ALA A 441 -6.19 15.94 -15.86
CA ALA A 441 -6.52 14.98 -14.81
C ALA A 441 -8.04 14.77 -14.73
N THR A 442 -8.48 13.51 -14.70
CA THR A 442 -9.89 13.14 -14.56
C THR A 442 -10.20 12.83 -13.10
N LEU A 443 -11.30 13.36 -12.58
CA LEU A 443 -11.74 13.06 -11.21
C LEU A 443 -12.07 11.57 -11.05
N MET A 444 -11.92 11.03 -9.83
CA MET A 444 -12.01 9.59 -9.49
C MET A 444 -10.98 8.65 -10.15
N THR A 445 -10.26 9.06 -11.20
CA THR A 445 -9.30 8.18 -11.91
C THR A 445 -7.83 8.55 -11.58
N PRO A 446 -6.96 7.59 -11.19
CA PRO A 446 -5.67 7.89 -10.58
C PRO A 446 -4.65 8.60 -11.50
N VAL A 447 -4.08 9.69 -11.00
CA VAL A 447 -3.01 10.46 -11.67
C VAL A 447 -1.65 9.84 -11.34
N GLN A 448 -0.73 9.69 -12.30
CA GLN A 448 0.60 9.13 -12.00
C GLN A 448 1.37 10.01 -10.99
N PRO A 449 1.83 9.45 -9.84
CA PRO A 449 2.51 10.23 -8.81
C PRO A 449 3.79 10.88 -9.35
N MET A 450 3.99 12.18 -9.10
CA MET A 450 5.24 12.86 -9.40
C MET A 450 6.37 12.26 -8.53
N LEU A 451 7.51 11.94 -9.15
CA LEU A 451 8.56 11.13 -8.54
C LEU A 451 9.80 11.96 -8.17
N ALA A 452 10.60 11.40 -7.27
CA ALA A 452 11.86 11.99 -6.83
C ALA A 452 13.10 11.22 -7.36
N GLU A 453 14.05 11.98 -7.92
CA GLU A 453 15.41 11.56 -8.26
C GLU A 453 16.27 11.40 -6.98
N ALA A 454 17.31 10.57 -7.00
CA ALA A 454 18.23 10.45 -5.86
C ALA A 454 19.28 11.57 -5.89
N CYS A 455 19.29 12.43 -4.87
CA CYS A 455 20.23 13.54 -4.78
C CYS A 455 21.47 13.13 -3.97
N LYS A 456 22.66 13.26 -4.57
CA LYS A 456 23.93 12.83 -3.98
C LYS A 456 24.65 13.90 -3.14
N SER A 457 24.40 15.19 -3.38
CA SER A 457 25.09 16.29 -2.69
C SER A 457 24.23 17.56 -2.62
N VAL A 458 24.65 18.53 -1.81
CA VAL A 458 23.95 19.82 -1.63
C VAL A 458 24.06 20.68 -2.89
N GLU A 459 25.22 20.67 -3.54
CA GLU A 459 25.52 21.41 -4.77
C GLU A 459 24.64 20.92 -5.92
N TYR A 460 24.41 19.60 -6.00
CA TYR A 460 23.49 19.02 -6.97
C TYR A 460 22.05 19.50 -6.77
N ALA A 461 21.58 19.60 -5.51
CA ALA A 461 20.26 20.13 -5.19
C ALA A 461 20.13 21.60 -5.57
N MET A 462 21.10 22.44 -5.19
CA MET A 462 21.11 23.87 -5.55
C MET A 462 21.13 24.08 -7.07
N LYS A 463 21.90 23.27 -7.83
CA LYS A 463 21.95 23.32 -9.29
C LYS A 463 20.65 22.87 -9.97
N LYS A 464 19.92 21.92 -9.37
CA LYS A 464 18.63 21.40 -9.88
C LYS A 464 17.43 22.27 -9.50
N CYS A 465 17.52 23.08 -8.44
CA CYS A 465 16.46 23.98 -7.98
C CYS A 465 16.93 25.44 -7.98
N PRO A 466 17.22 26.04 -9.16
CA PRO A 466 17.80 27.38 -9.27
C PRO A 466 16.87 28.50 -8.78
N ASN A 467 15.56 28.23 -8.61
CA ASN A 467 14.61 29.20 -8.07
C ASN A 467 14.57 29.21 -6.54
N GLY A 468 15.40 28.41 -5.87
CA GLY A 468 15.19 28.00 -4.49
C GLY A 468 14.23 26.80 -4.42
N MET A 469 14.04 26.26 -3.21
CA MET A 469 13.28 25.03 -3.00
C MET A 469 12.43 25.06 -1.74
N TYR A 470 11.38 24.24 -1.72
CA TYR A 470 10.82 23.71 -0.49
C TYR A 470 11.54 22.41 -0.14
N ALA A 471 12.11 22.36 1.05
CA ALA A 471 12.65 21.15 1.65
C ALA A 471 11.62 20.62 2.65
N GLU A 472 11.06 19.45 2.37
CA GLU A 472 10.03 18.79 3.18
C GLU A 472 10.61 17.54 3.85
N ILE A 473 10.14 17.21 5.06
CA ILE A 473 10.52 15.97 5.74
C ILE A 473 10.12 14.78 4.88
N LYS A 474 11.06 13.86 4.61
CA LYS A 474 10.70 12.59 4.00
C LYS A 474 10.13 11.66 5.07
N TYR A 475 8.81 11.51 5.03
CA TYR A 475 8.09 10.51 5.79
C TYR A 475 8.34 9.08 5.24
N ASP A 476 8.53 8.11 6.13
CA ASP A 476 8.65 6.67 5.82
C ASP A 476 7.29 5.97 6.01
N GLY A 477 6.31 6.40 5.21
CA GLY A 477 4.93 5.93 5.27
C GLY A 477 4.52 5.12 4.04
N GLU A 478 3.23 5.23 3.67
CA GLU A 478 2.73 4.78 2.37
C GLU A 478 2.08 5.95 1.62
N ARG A 479 2.59 6.30 0.44
CA ARG A 479 1.99 7.36 -0.39
C ARG A 479 0.57 7.01 -0.81
N VAL A 480 -0.36 7.91 -0.49
CA VAL A 480 -1.79 7.85 -0.82
C VAL A 480 -2.15 9.11 -1.61
N GLN A 481 -2.65 8.89 -2.83
CA GLN A 481 -3.36 9.90 -3.59
C GLN A 481 -4.85 9.80 -3.25
N VAL A 482 -5.42 10.90 -2.77
CA VAL A 482 -6.81 10.97 -2.30
C VAL A 482 -7.67 11.64 -3.35
N HIS A 483 -8.71 10.96 -3.82
CA HIS A 483 -9.73 11.53 -4.71
C HIS A 483 -11.05 11.67 -3.93
N LYS A 484 -11.69 12.83 -4.01
CA LYS A 484 -13.03 13.11 -3.45
C LYS A 484 -13.96 13.65 -4.53
N ASN A 485 -15.21 13.18 -4.59
CA ASN A 485 -16.28 13.74 -5.42
C ASN A 485 -17.60 13.68 -4.65
N GLY A 486 -18.10 14.83 -4.18
CA GLY A 486 -19.17 14.85 -3.18
C GLY A 486 -18.72 14.06 -1.95
N ASP A 487 -19.49 13.04 -1.58
CA ASP A 487 -19.20 12.13 -0.46
C ASP A 487 -18.50 10.83 -0.89
N HIS A 488 -18.19 10.66 -2.18
CA HIS A 488 -17.43 9.52 -2.69
C HIS A 488 -15.92 9.76 -2.53
N PHE A 489 -15.22 8.77 -1.97
CA PHE A 489 -13.78 8.80 -1.73
C PHE A 489 -13.09 7.60 -2.37
N SER A 490 -11.99 7.84 -3.07
CA SER A 490 -11.10 6.81 -3.59
C SER A 490 -9.65 7.10 -3.18
N TYR A 491 -8.94 6.06 -2.76
CA TYR A 491 -7.60 6.16 -2.21
C TYR A 491 -6.66 5.28 -3.03
N PHE A 492 -5.72 5.89 -3.75
CA PHE A 492 -4.78 5.17 -4.62
C PHE A 492 -3.39 5.16 -4.01
N SER A 493 -2.79 3.97 -3.90
CA SER A 493 -1.40 3.81 -3.48
C SER A 493 -0.44 4.40 -4.51
N ARG A 494 0.85 4.52 -4.15
CA ARG A 494 1.96 4.75 -5.12
C ARG A 494 1.92 3.86 -6.37
N SER A 495 1.36 2.64 -6.27
CA SER A 495 1.22 1.70 -7.39
C SER A 495 -0.09 1.87 -8.19
N LEU A 496 -0.90 2.85 -7.82
CA LEU A 496 -2.23 3.17 -8.35
C LEU A 496 -3.26 2.04 -8.21
N LYS A 497 -2.97 1.09 -7.33
CA LYS A 497 -3.94 0.16 -6.74
C LYS A 497 -4.69 0.83 -5.58
N PRO A 498 -5.95 0.47 -5.32
CA PRO A 498 -6.68 0.89 -4.12
C PRO A 498 -5.90 0.60 -2.82
N VAL A 499 -5.96 1.53 -1.86
CA VAL A 499 -5.38 1.37 -0.53
C VAL A 499 -6.32 0.53 0.35
N LEU A 500 -5.76 -0.35 1.18
CA LEU A 500 -6.55 -1.26 2.04
C LEU A 500 -7.41 -0.45 3.04
N PRO A 501 -8.73 -0.72 3.15
CA PRO A 501 -9.66 0.13 3.91
C PRO A 501 -9.26 0.43 5.36
N HIS A 502 -8.63 -0.52 6.08
CA HIS A 502 -8.19 -0.32 7.47
C HIS A 502 -7.16 0.81 7.69
N LYS A 503 -6.55 1.31 6.60
CA LYS A 503 -5.61 2.45 6.62
C LYS A 503 -6.28 3.79 6.27
N VAL A 504 -7.42 3.79 5.58
CA VAL A 504 -7.97 5.00 4.95
C VAL A 504 -9.45 5.27 5.19
N ALA A 505 -10.25 4.27 5.59
CA ALA A 505 -11.71 4.40 5.70
C ALA A 505 -12.18 5.47 6.70
N HIS A 506 -11.35 5.81 7.69
CA HIS A 506 -11.63 6.88 8.66
C HIS A 506 -11.52 8.29 8.05
N PHE A 507 -10.71 8.49 6.99
CA PHE A 507 -10.45 9.84 6.48
C PHE A 507 -11.67 10.49 5.83
N LYS A 508 -12.67 9.72 5.39
CA LYS A 508 -13.97 10.26 4.93
C LYS A 508 -14.62 11.17 5.98
N ASP A 509 -14.40 10.88 7.27
CA ASP A 509 -15.00 11.59 8.41
C ASP A 509 -14.20 12.84 8.80
N TYR A 510 -13.03 13.07 8.18
CA TYR A 510 -12.10 14.17 8.47
C TYR A 510 -11.83 15.06 7.25
N ILE A 511 -11.73 14.53 6.03
CA ILE A 511 -11.44 15.32 4.82
C ILE A 511 -12.49 16.43 4.59
N PRO A 512 -13.81 16.22 4.75
CA PRO A 512 -14.80 17.30 4.64
C PRO A 512 -14.63 18.41 5.69
N LYS A 513 -14.09 18.08 6.87
CA LYS A 513 -13.80 19.04 7.95
C LYS A 513 -12.49 19.80 7.68
N ALA A 514 -11.50 19.14 7.10
CA ALA A 514 -10.23 19.74 6.70
C ALA A 514 -10.38 20.62 5.45
N PHE A 515 -11.31 20.29 4.54
CA PHE A 515 -11.58 21.06 3.33
C PHE A 515 -13.08 21.45 3.23
N PRO A 516 -13.58 22.40 4.05
CA PRO A 516 -15.02 22.71 4.13
C PRO A 516 -15.66 23.18 2.83
N GLY A 517 -14.88 23.73 1.89
CA GLY A 517 -15.33 24.12 0.55
C GLY A 517 -15.01 23.12 -0.57
N GLY A 518 -14.36 21.99 -0.27
CA GLY A 518 -13.83 21.06 -1.27
C GLY A 518 -14.83 19.97 -1.66
N ASN A 519 -15.62 20.22 -2.71
CA ASN A 519 -16.59 19.26 -3.23
C ASN A 519 -15.93 18.18 -4.09
N SER A 520 -15.02 18.58 -4.99
CA SER A 520 -14.20 17.67 -5.79
C SER A 520 -12.72 17.97 -5.59
N ILE A 521 -11.92 16.98 -5.22
CA ILE A 521 -10.50 17.18 -4.84
C ILE A 521 -9.63 16.01 -5.33
N ILE A 522 -8.40 16.30 -5.75
CA ILE A 522 -7.30 15.33 -5.81
C ILE A 522 -6.12 15.86 -4.98
N LEU A 523 -5.76 15.13 -3.92
CA LEU A 523 -4.61 15.42 -3.04
C LEU A 523 -3.52 14.36 -3.19
N ASP A 524 -2.28 14.75 -2.92
CA ASP A 524 -1.12 13.86 -2.83
C ASP A 524 -0.53 13.93 -1.42
N SER A 525 -0.34 12.77 -0.79
CA SER A 525 -0.08 12.66 0.64
C SER A 525 0.67 11.39 1.01
N GLU A 526 1.30 11.37 2.19
CA GLU A 526 1.83 10.14 2.79
C GLU A 526 0.96 9.77 4.01
N VAL A 527 0.52 8.52 4.10
CA VAL A 527 -0.19 8.00 5.29
C VAL A 527 0.80 7.37 6.26
N LEU A 528 0.66 7.70 7.54
CA LEU A 528 1.51 7.21 8.64
C LEU A 528 0.65 6.83 9.85
N LEU A 529 1.25 6.07 10.77
CA LEU A 529 0.69 5.85 12.10
C LEU A 529 1.38 6.84 13.06
N ILE A 530 0.61 7.63 13.82
CA ILE A 530 1.10 8.60 14.81
C ILE A 530 0.69 8.12 16.20
N ASP A 531 1.63 8.17 17.15
CA ASP A 531 1.32 8.08 18.59
C ASP A 531 0.61 9.35 19.05
N THR A 532 -0.64 9.23 19.48
CA THR A 532 -1.48 10.35 19.90
C THR A 532 -1.04 11.02 21.20
N LYS A 533 -0.23 10.35 22.03
CA LYS A 533 0.32 10.91 23.28
C LYS A 533 1.54 11.78 23.04
N THR A 534 2.41 11.43 22.08
CA THR A 534 3.63 12.21 21.77
C THR A 534 3.55 13.03 20.49
N GLY A 535 2.53 12.85 19.66
CA GLY A 535 2.36 13.50 18.36
C GLY A 535 3.35 13.03 17.29
N LYS A 536 4.13 11.97 17.55
CA LYS A 536 5.26 11.55 16.70
C LYS A 536 4.88 10.41 15.75
N PRO A 537 5.40 10.42 14.51
CA PRO A 537 5.21 9.30 13.59
C PRO A 537 5.94 8.06 14.09
N LEU A 538 5.28 6.91 13.98
CA LEU A 538 5.84 5.60 14.30
C LEU A 538 6.58 5.01 13.07
N PRO A 539 7.53 4.08 13.27
CA PRO A 539 8.34 3.53 12.18
C PRO A 539 7.56 2.82 11.07
N PHE A 540 8.19 2.63 9.91
CA PHE A 540 7.59 1.97 8.75
C PHE A 540 7.08 0.55 9.06
N GLY A 541 6.02 0.14 8.35
CA GLY A 541 5.39 -1.17 8.51
C GLY A 541 4.49 -1.30 9.74
N THR A 542 4.42 -0.30 10.64
CA THR A 542 3.45 -0.26 11.75
C THR A 542 1.99 -0.18 11.26
N LEU A 543 1.77 0.33 10.04
CA LEU A 543 0.48 0.41 9.35
C LEU A 543 -0.19 -0.96 9.03
N GLY A 544 0.48 -2.09 9.24
CA GLY A 544 -0.12 -3.42 9.08
C GLY A 544 -1.14 -3.71 10.19
N VAL A 545 -2.29 -4.32 9.85
CA VAL A 545 -3.44 -4.57 10.76
C VAL A 545 -3.02 -5.02 12.17
N HIS A 546 -2.21 -6.08 12.27
CA HIS A 546 -1.78 -6.66 13.56
C HIS A 546 -0.82 -5.75 14.34
N LYS A 547 -0.03 -4.91 13.65
CA LYS A 547 0.86 -3.94 14.29
C LYS A 547 0.09 -2.70 14.75
N LYS A 548 -0.84 -2.15 13.95
CA LYS A 548 -1.76 -1.08 14.38
C LYS A 548 -2.51 -1.48 15.67
N ALA A 549 -2.99 -2.72 15.74
CA ALA A 549 -3.70 -3.24 16.92
C ALA A 549 -2.83 -3.38 18.19
N ALA A 550 -1.50 -3.34 18.09
CA ALA A 550 -0.59 -3.38 19.24
C ALA A 550 -0.38 -1.98 19.87
N PHE A 551 -0.60 -0.91 19.11
CA PHE A 551 -0.44 0.48 19.58
C PHE A 551 -1.82 1.06 19.94
N GLN A 552 -2.26 0.86 21.19
CA GLN A 552 -3.58 1.32 21.66
C GLN A 552 -3.76 2.85 21.52
N ASP A 553 -2.67 3.60 21.70
CA ASP A 553 -2.65 5.07 21.64
C ASP A 553 -2.33 5.64 20.25
N ALA A 554 -2.43 4.86 19.16
CA ALA A 554 -1.97 5.31 17.84
C ALA A 554 -3.07 5.44 16.78
N ASN A 555 -3.13 6.62 16.14
CA ASN A 555 -4.05 6.94 15.08
C ASN A 555 -3.37 6.95 13.70
N VAL A 556 -4.15 6.70 12.66
CA VAL A 556 -3.67 6.84 11.28
C VAL A 556 -3.86 8.29 10.84
N CYS A 557 -2.77 8.93 10.41
CA CYS A 557 -2.73 10.34 10.01
C CYS A 557 -2.23 10.46 8.57
N LEU A 558 -2.73 11.48 7.87
CA LEU A 558 -2.45 11.76 6.48
C LEU A 558 -1.73 13.10 6.35
N PHE A 559 -0.48 13.07 5.87
CA PHE A 559 0.34 14.25 5.65
C PHE A 559 0.20 14.73 4.21
N VAL A 560 -0.63 15.76 3.98
CA VAL A 560 -0.88 16.36 2.66
C VAL A 560 0.32 17.20 2.25
N PHE A 561 0.89 16.91 1.07
CA PHE A 561 2.05 17.62 0.55
C PHE A 561 1.87 18.29 -0.82
N ASP A 562 0.84 17.91 -1.59
CA ASP A 562 0.45 18.61 -2.83
C ASP A 562 -1.06 18.49 -3.11
N CYS A 563 -1.59 19.40 -3.93
CA CYS A 563 -2.99 19.42 -4.37
C CYS A 563 -3.04 19.54 -5.89
N ILE A 564 -3.56 18.51 -6.55
CA ILE A 564 -3.49 18.29 -8.00
C ILE A 564 -4.74 18.88 -8.69
N TYR A 565 -5.89 18.88 -8.02
CA TYR A 565 -7.18 19.31 -8.58
C TYR A 565 -8.13 19.76 -7.46
N PHE A 566 -8.93 20.80 -7.70
CA PHE A 566 -9.92 21.31 -6.75
C PHE A 566 -11.12 21.97 -7.46
N ASN A 567 -12.35 21.60 -7.06
CA ASN A 567 -13.64 22.17 -7.53
C ASN A 567 -13.69 22.48 -9.04
N GLY A 568 -13.50 21.47 -9.89
CA GLY A 568 -13.51 21.60 -11.35
C GLY A 568 -12.14 21.92 -11.98
N VAL A 569 -11.19 22.47 -11.22
CA VAL A 569 -9.97 23.08 -11.75
C VAL A 569 -8.73 22.18 -11.54
N SER A 570 -8.02 21.88 -12.62
CA SER A 570 -6.65 21.32 -12.57
C SER A 570 -5.68 22.36 -12.01
N LEU A 571 -4.85 21.95 -11.04
CA LEU A 571 -3.76 22.74 -10.51
C LEU A 571 -2.39 22.26 -11.02
N MET A 572 -2.33 21.23 -11.87
CA MET A 572 -1.05 20.62 -12.30
C MET A 572 -0.11 21.62 -12.96
N ASP A 573 -0.67 22.46 -13.83
CA ASP A 573 0.02 23.48 -14.61
C ASP A 573 0.33 24.75 -13.80
N ARG A 574 0.09 24.74 -12.48
CA ARG A 574 0.44 25.83 -11.57
C ARG A 574 1.77 25.55 -10.86
N PRO A 575 2.66 26.54 -10.71
CA PRO A 575 3.85 26.46 -9.87
C PRO A 575 3.59 25.90 -8.47
N LEU A 576 4.52 25.13 -7.91
CA LEU A 576 4.40 24.57 -6.56
C LEU A 576 4.17 25.66 -5.49
N VAL A 577 4.76 26.84 -5.64
CA VAL A 577 4.47 28.00 -4.75
C VAL A 577 2.99 28.41 -4.77
N GLU A 578 2.32 28.38 -5.93
CA GLU A 578 0.88 28.63 -6.05
C GLU A 578 0.07 27.47 -5.46
N ARG A 579 0.38 26.21 -5.81
CA ARG A 579 -0.33 25.03 -5.28
C ARG A 579 -0.22 24.96 -3.75
N ARG A 580 0.96 25.22 -3.19
CA ARG A 580 1.19 25.20 -1.73
C ARG A 580 0.56 26.39 -1.01
N LYS A 581 0.44 27.56 -1.66
CA LYS A 581 -0.40 28.66 -1.15
C LYS A 581 -1.86 28.24 -1.13
N PHE A 582 -2.38 27.73 -2.25
CA PHE A 582 -3.76 27.28 -2.39
C PHE A 582 -4.14 26.25 -1.32
N MET A 583 -3.26 25.28 -1.01
CA MET A 583 -3.48 24.34 0.09
C MET A 583 -3.62 25.04 1.45
N ARG A 584 -2.72 25.95 1.81
CA ARG A 584 -2.80 26.70 3.09
C ARG A 584 -4.05 27.57 3.19
N ASP A 585 -4.53 28.10 2.06
CA ASP A 585 -5.72 28.95 2.02
C ASP A 585 -7.05 28.15 2.12
N ASN A 586 -7.04 26.84 1.81
CA ASN A 586 -8.26 26.01 1.67
C ASN A 586 -8.29 24.77 2.58
N MET A 587 -7.19 24.44 3.28
CA MET A 587 -7.10 23.31 4.20
C MET A 587 -6.91 23.78 5.65
N VAL A 588 -7.73 23.23 6.55
CA VAL A 588 -7.59 23.33 8.00
C VAL A 588 -6.95 22.03 8.51
N GLU A 589 -5.89 22.13 9.32
CA GLU A 589 -5.31 20.95 9.96
C GLU A 589 -6.23 20.36 11.03
N ILE A 590 -6.28 19.03 11.07
CA ILE A 590 -6.94 18.26 12.12
C ILE A 590 -5.85 17.44 12.80
N PRO A 591 -5.41 17.82 14.03
CA PRO A 591 -4.31 17.17 14.73
C PRO A 591 -4.45 15.65 14.78
N ASN A 592 -3.34 14.94 14.55
CA ASN A 592 -3.24 13.47 14.49
C ASN A 592 -4.13 12.78 13.43
N HIS A 593 -4.75 13.52 12.50
CA HIS A 593 -5.61 12.96 11.44
C HIS A 593 -5.29 13.49 10.04
N ILE A 594 -5.28 14.80 9.82
CA ILE A 594 -4.95 15.43 8.54
C ILE A 594 -4.07 16.64 8.80
N MET A 595 -2.81 16.57 8.37
CA MET A 595 -1.79 17.59 8.62
C MET A 595 -1.10 17.96 7.32
N PHE A 596 -0.49 19.13 7.25
CA PHE A 596 0.45 19.48 6.19
C PHE A 596 1.77 18.72 6.38
N SER A 597 2.51 18.47 5.28
CA SER A 597 3.92 18.09 5.42
C SER A 597 4.73 19.22 6.06
N GLU A 598 5.58 18.91 7.04
CA GLU A 598 6.55 19.87 7.57
C GLU A 598 7.53 20.24 6.44
N MET A 599 7.66 21.55 6.21
CA MET A 599 8.47 22.10 5.14
C MET A 599 9.12 23.43 5.54
N LYS A 600 10.33 23.68 5.01
CA LYS A 600 11.00 24.98 5.09
C LYS A 600 11.27 25.49 3.67
N HIS A 601 11.19 26.80 3.49
CA HIS A 601 11.73 27.48 2.32
C HIS A 601 13.27 27.57 2.45
N VAL A 602 13.99 27.15 1.42
CA VAL A 602 15.45 27.06 1.40
C VAL A 602 15.99 27.70 0.13
N THR A 603 16.87 28.70 0.29
CA THR A 603 17.49 29.47 -0.80
C THR A 603 19.02 29.45 -0.77
N LYS A 604 19.63 28.86 0.27
CA LYS A 604 21.07 28.78 0.49
C LYS A 604 21.52 27.34 0.76
N ALA A 605 22.74 27.01 0.34
CA ALA A 605 23.35 25.69 0.55
C ALA A 605 23.57 25.36 2.03
N SER A 606 23.96 26.35 2.85
CA SER A 606 24.10 26.24 4.31
C SER A 606 22.84 25.69 4.96
N ASP A 607 21.71 26.35 4.70
CA ASP A 607 20.41 26.08 5.30
C ASP A 607 19.87 24.68 4.93
N LEU A 608 20.31 24.15 3.78
CA LEU A 608 20.04 22.78 3.34
C LEU A 608 20.93 21.77 4.08
N ALA A 609 22.23 22.04 4.21
CA ALA A 609 23.17 21.18 4.93
C ALA A 609 22.85 21.05 6.42
N ASP A 610 22.46 22.17 7.06
CA ASP A 610 21.99 22.20 8.45
C ASP A 610 20.72 21.36 8.62
N MET A 611 19.76 21.46 7.68
CA MET A 611 18.53 20.68 7.73
C MET A 611 18.78 19.19 7.53
N ILE A 612 19.62 18.82 6.55
CA ILE A 612 20.04 17.43 6.33
C ILE A 612 20.65 16.86 7.62
N THR A 613 21.52 17.63 8.28
CA THR A 613 22.15 17.26 9.54
C THR A 613 21.14 17.14 10.69
N ARG A 614 20.15 18.04 10.78
CA ARG A 614 19.06 17.99 11.76
C ARG A 614 18.22 16.71 11.60
N VAL A 615 17.76 16.46 10.38
CA VAL A 615 16.87 15.33 10.02
C VAL A 615 17.56 13.98 10.24
N ILE A 616 18.84 13.85 9.85
CA ILE A 616 19.63 12.65 10.12
C ILE A 616 19.85 12.47 11.63
N ARG A 617 20.15 13.54 12.38
CA ARG A 617 20.32 13.51 13.84
C ARG A 617 19.04 13.06 14.56
N GLU A 618 17.87 13.48 14.10
CA GLU A 618 16.54 13.14 14.64
C GLU A 618 16.09 11.69 14.31
N GLY A 619 16.83 10.99 13.44
CA GLY A 619 16.51 9.63 13.00
C GLY A 619 15.38 9.56 11.97
N LEU A 620 15.18 10.62 11.19
CA LEU A 620 14.20 10.68 10.12
C LEU A 620 14.81 10.19 8.79
N GLU A 621 13.97 9.67 7.88
CA GLU A 621 14.44 8.97 6.67
C GLU A 621 15.22 9.86 5.68
N GLY A 622 15.00 11.18 5.73
CA GLY A 622 15.66 12.16 4.87
C GLY A 622 14.76 13.35 4.51
N LEU A 623 15.01 13.95 3.34
CA LEU A 623 14.27 15.09 2.82
C LEU A 623 13.74 14.82 1.41
N VAL A 624 12.62 15.47 1.05
CA VAL A 624 12.18 15.67 -0.33
C VAL A 624 12.36 17.15 -0.66
N LEU A 625 13.12 17.45 -1.71
CA LEU A 625 13.36 18.81 -2.18
C LEU A 625 12.60 19.06 -3.48
N LYS A 626 11.91 20.19 -3.56
CA LYS A 626 11.05 20.56 -4.70
C LYS A 626 11.33 22.01 -5.11
N ASP A 627 11.66 22.28 -6.37
CA ASP A 627 11.85 23.66 -6.88
C ASP A 627 10.52 24.44 -6.79
N LEU A 628 10.58 25.71 -6.37
CA LEU A 628 9.39 26.55 -6.13
C LEU A 628 8.49 26.73 -7.36
N LYS A 629 9.08 26.73 -8.57
CA LYS A 629 8.38 26.89 -9.84
C LYS A 629 8.01 25.57 -10.50
N SER A 630 8.34 24.42 -9.89
CA SER A 630 8.01 23.11 -10.46
C SER A 630 6.50 22.93 -10.62
N LEU A 631 6.08 22.57 -11.83
CA LEU A 631 4.72 22.12 -12.13
C LEU A 631 4.52 20.70 -11.56
N TYR A 632 3.28 20.25 -11.41
CA TYR A 632 3.04 18.85 -11.06
C TYR A 632 3.03 18.03 -12.34
N GLU A 633 4.09 17.27 -12.60
CA GLU A 633 4.28 16.52 -13.85
C GLU A 633 4.11 15.01 -13.62
N PRO A 634 2.95 14.41 -14.00
CA PRO A 634 2.62 13.04 -13.64
C PRO A 634 3.67 12.03 -14.11
N GLY A 635 4.18 11.23 -13.17
CA GLY A 635 5.19 10.19 -13.41
C GLY A 635 6.62 10.66 -13.73
N LYS A 636 6.88 11.97 -13.90
CA LYS A 636 8.25 12.48 -14.12
C LYS A 636 9.06 12.55 -12.80
N ARG A 637 10.39 12.55 -12.89
CA ARG A 637 11.32 12.50 -11.75
C ARG A 637 12.01 13.84 -11.48
N HIS A 638 11.23 14.90 -11.30
CA HIS A 638 11.78 16.27 -11.17
C HIS A 638 11.90 16.79 -9.72
N TRP A 639 11.30 16.10 -8.74
CA TRP A 639 11.65 16.32 -7.34
C TRP A 639 12.98 15.60 -7.01
N LEU A 640 13.59 15.97 -5.90
CA LEU A 640 14.79 15.31 -5.37
C LEU A 640 14.46 14.64 -4.04
N LYS A 641 15.15 13.55 -3.72
CA LYS A 641 15.19 12.96 -2.38
C LYS A 641 16.63 12.89 -1.88
N VAL A 642 16.89 13.45 -0.70
CA VAL A 642 18.16 13.31 0.02
C VAL A 642 17.97 12.30 1.13
N LYS A 643 18.98 11.44 1.33
CA LYS A 643 19.04 10.46 2.41
C LYS A 643 20.47 10.24 2.88
N LYS A 644 20.62 9.68 4.09
CA LYS A 644 21.88 9.15 4.64
C LYS A 644 22.60 8.21 3.66
N ASP A 645 21.89 7.34 2.93
CA ASP A 645 22.45 6.36 1.98
C ASP A 645 22.85 6.94 0.60
N TYR A 646 22.61 8.23 0.31
CA TYR A 646 23.00 8.86 -0.98
C TYR A 646 24.09 9.91 -0.86
N LEU A 647 24.33 10.44 0.34
CA LEU A 647 25.30 11.49 0.59
C LEU A 647 26.72 10.93 0.56
N ASN A 648 27.65 11.70 -0.02
CA ASN A 648 29.08 11.37 -0.11
C ASN A 648 29.31 9.94 -0.66
N GLU A 649 28.62 9.64 -1.77
CA GLU A 649 28.66 8.35 -2.49
C GLU A 649 28.22 7.12 -1.67
N GLY A 650 27.58 7.32 -0.52
CA GLY A 650 27.20 6.26 0.41
C GLY A 650 28.18 6.06 1.56
N ALA A 651 29.26 6.85 1.67
CA ALA A 651 30.20 6.80 2.80
C ALA A 651 29.55 7.13 4.17
N MET A 652 28.33 7.68 4.18
CA MET A 652 27.52 7.87 5.39
C MET A 652 26.51 6.76 5.64
N ALA A 653 26.36 5.77 4.75
CA ALA A 653 25.42 4.66 4.91
C ALA A 653 25.87 3.66 5.99
N ASP A 654 24.95 2.81 6.43
CA ASP A 654 25.29 1.69 7.30
C ASP A 654 25.57 0.45 6.44
N THR A 655 26.80 -0.08 6.56
CA THR A 655 27.34 -1.15 5.71
C THR A 655 27.77 -2.36 6.54
N ALA A 656 27.81 -3.53 5.92
CA ALA A 656 28.38 -4.75 6.50
C ALA A 656 29.19 -5.51 5.45
N ASP A 657 30.38 -5.97 5.82
CA ASP A 657 31.23 -6.82 4.97
C ASP A 657 30.77 -8.28 5.17
N LEU A 658 30.07 -8.85 4.20
CA LEU A 658 29.40 -10.16 4.32
C LEU A 658 29.93 -11.19 3.32
N ALA A 659 30.00 -12.44 3.74
CA ALA A 659 30.42 -13.56 2.90
C ALA A 659 29.28 -14.04 1.99
N VAL A 660 29.62 -14.45 0.76
CA VAL A 660 28.70 -15.13 -0.17
C VAL A 660 28.58 -16.60 0.20
N LEU A 661 27.44 -17.02 0.75
CA LEU A 661 27.22 -18.40 1.23
C LEU A 661 26.48 -19.29 0.22
N GLY A 662 25.84 -18.71 -0.78
CA GLY A 662 25.09 -19.43 -1.80
C GLY A 662 24.40 -18.51 -2.80
N ALA A 663 23.67 -19.07 -3.75
CA ALA A 663 23.00 -18.32 -4.81
C ALA A 663 21.64 -18.91 -5.23
N PHE A 664 20.81 -18.08 -5.85
CA PHE A 664 19.55 -18.46 -6.50
C PHE A 664 19.60 -18.13 -7.98
N TYR A 665 18.89 -18.92 -8.79
CA TYR A 665 18.62 -18.56 -10.18
C TYR A 665 17.82 -17.25 -10.27
N GLY A 666 18.12 -16.45 -11.29
CA GLY A 666 17.33 -15.26 -11.62
C GLY A 666 16.04 -15.57 -12.36
N LYS A 667 15.47 -14.54 -12.99
CA LYS A 667 14.24 -14.60 -13.79
C LYS A 667 14.32 -13.61 -14.96
N GLY A 668 13.54 -13.85 -16.01
CA GLY A 668 13.55 -12.99 -17.18
C GLY A 668 14.90 -13.09 -17.90
N ALA A 669 15.54 -11.96 -18.17
CA ALA A 669 16.87 -11.92 -18.81
C ALA A 669 17.97 -12.63 -18.00
N ASN A 670 17.83 -12.71 -16.67
CA ASN A 670 18.82 -13.33 -15.78
C ASN A 670 18.39 -14.75 -15.34
N GLY A 671 17.47 -15.39 -16.08
CA GLY A 671 17.18 -16.82 -15.92
C GLY A 671 18.39 -17.70 -16.27
N GLY A 672 18.45 -18.94 -15.77
CA GLY A 672 19.57 -19.86 -16.02
C GLY A 672 20.90 -19.51 -15.34
N ILE A 673 21.09 -18.28 -14.83
CA ILE A 673 22.30 -17.82 -14.13
C ILE A 673 22.07 -17.51 -12.65
N MET A 674 23.14 -17.61 -11.86
CA MET A 674 23.19 -17.19 -10.45
C MET A 674 23.14 -15.65 -10.39
N SER A 675 21.97 -15.07 -10.07
CA SER A 675 21.79 -13.61 -10.07
C SER A 675 21.35 -12.99 -8.75
N VAL A 676 21.05 -13.81 -7.75
CA VAL A 676 20.72 -13.39 -6.38
C VAL A 676 21.61 -14.17 -5.42
N PHE A 677 22.35 -13.48 -4.58
CA PHE A 677 23.35 -14.07 -3.68
C PHE A 677 22.86 -14.05 -2.23
N LEU A 678 23.11 -15.13 -1.50
CA LEU A 678 22.77 -15.27 -0.09
C LEU A 678 23.96 -14.80 0.76
N MET A 679 23.80 -13.65 1.39
CA MET A 679 24.85 -13.00 2.18
C MET A 679 24.74 -13.39 3.66
N GLY A 680 25.88 -13.62 4.31
CA GLY A 680 25.92 -14.00 5.72
C GLY A 680 27.18 -13.59 6.46
N CYS A 681 27.13 -13.81 7.78
CA CYS A 681 28.19 -13.50 8.74
C CYS A 681 28.61 -14.77 9.49
N TYR A 682 29.85 -14.82 9.98
CA TYR A 682 30.30 -15.87 10.88
C TYR A 682 29.86 -15.57 12.31
N ASP A 683 29.34 -16.58 13.03
CA ASP A 683 29.06 -16.50 14.47
C ASP A 683 30.18 -17.19 15.25
N THR A 684 30.98 -16.40 15.95
CA THR A 684 32.13 -16.89 16.74
C THR A 684 31.70 -17.77 17.92
N ASN A 685 30.45 -17.69 18.37
CA ASN A 685 29.98 -18.39 19.57
C ASN A 685 29.43 -19.79 19.25
N SER A 686 28.83 -19.99 18.07
CA SER A 686 28.35 -21.31 17.64
C SER A 686 29.25 -22.00 16.61
N GLY A 687 30.28 -21.31 16.10
CA GLY A 687 31.19 -21.84 15.08
C GLY A 687 30.51 -22.03 13.72
N LYS A 688 29.44 -21.28 13.43
CA LYS A 688 28.58 -21.48 12.26
C LYS A 688 28.31 -20.19 11.48
N TRP A 689 28.02 -20.38 10.20
CA TRP A 689 27.63 -19.31 9.30
C TRP A 689 26.13 -19.02 9.42
N CYS A 690 25.79 -17.74 9.58
CA CYS A 690 24.43 -17.26 9.73
C CYS A 690 24.03 -16.37 8.55
N THR A 691 22.81 -16.54 8.06
CA THR A 691 22.27 -15.73 6.94
C THR A 691 21.79 -14.37 7.44
N VAL A 692 22.12 -13.32 6.69
CA VAL A 692 21.77 -11.92 6.99
C VAL A 692 20.78 -11.36 5.97
N THR A 693 21.03 -11.54 4.66
CA THR A 693 20.15 -10.98 3.61
C THR A 693 20.32 -11.69 2.27
N LYS A 694 19.47 -11.37 1.29
CA LYS A 694 19.67 -11.72 -0.12
C LYS A 694 20.01 -10.45 -0.91
N CYS A 695 21.16 -10.44 -1.59
CA CYS A 695 21.55 -9.33 -2.46
C CYS A 695 21.23 -9.68 -3.93
N SER A 696 20.64 -8.74 -4.67
CA SER A 696 20.26 -8.92 -6.09
C SER A 696 20.62 -7.71 -6.97
N SER A 697 21.51 -6.83 -6.51
CA SER A 697 21.90 -5.59 -7.20
C SER A 697 23.22 -5.04 -6.66
N GLY A 698 23.91 -4.22 -7.46
CA GLY A 698 25.24 -3.67 -7.13
C GLY A 698 26.37 -4.16 -8.03
N TYR A 699 26.05 -4.97 -9.03
CA TYR A 699 26.94 -5.47 -10.08
C TYR A 699 26.28 -5.24 -11.44
N ASP A 700 27.08 -5.06 -12.48
CA ASP A 700 26.64 -5.02 -13.87
C ASP A 700 26.62 -6.43 -14.50
N ASP A 701 26.12 -6.54 -15.73
CA ASP A 701 25.94 -7.82 -16.42
C ASP A 701 27.29 -8.50 -16.74
N ALA A 702 28.35 -7.71 -16.98
CA ALA A 702 29.71 -8.20 -17.20
C ALA A 702 30.30 -8.82 -15.93
N THR A 703 30.17 -8.14 -14.79
CA THR A 703 30.52 -8.66 -13.47
C THR A 703 29.70 -9.91 -13.15
N LEU A 704 28.40 -9.91 -13.49
CA LEU A 704 27.55 -11.06 -13.23
C LEU A 704 27.95 -12.29 -14.05
N ALA A 705 28.32 -12.11 -15.32
CA ALA A 705 28.87 -13.16 -16.17
C ALA A 705 30.23 -13.68 -15.67
N ARG A 706 31.09 -12.80 -15.13
CA ARG A 706 32.35 -13.16 -14.47
C ARG A 706 32.10 -14.04 -13.22
N LEU A 707 31.17 -13.64 -12.36
CA LEU A 707 30.82 -14.36 -11.13
C LEU A 707 30.28 -15.77 -11.36
N GLN A 708 29.75 -16.10 -12.55
CA GLN A 708 29.37 -17.49 -12.88
C GLN A 708 30.57 -18.45 -12.97
N LYS A 709 31.79 -17.92 -13.16
CA LYS A 709 33.02 -18.70 -13.34
C LYS A 709 33.92 -18.73 -12.09
N GLU A 710 33.89 -17.66 -11.30
CA GLU A 710 34.76 -17.49 -10.13
C GLU A 710 34.22 -18.15 -8.85
N LEU A 711 32.91 -18.33 -8.73
CA LEU A 711 32.27 -18.85 -7.53
C LEU A 711 32.19 -20.39 -7.57
N ASP A 712 33.02 -21.09 -6.77
CA ASP A 712 32.95 -22.55 -6.58
C ASP A 712 31.67 -22.95 -5.80
N MET A 713 30.59 -23.07 -6.56
CA MET A 713 29.22 -23.22 -6.11
C MET A 713 28.68 -24.62 -6.44
N VAL A 714 28.29 -25.36 -5.42
CA VAL A 714 27.66 -26.68 -5.55
C VAL A 714 26.15 -26.51 -5.69
N LYS A 715 25.56 -27.00 -6.80
CA LYS A 715 24.11 -26.99 -7.00
C LYS A 715 23.43 -27.97 -6.05
N ILE A 716 22.47 -27.46 -5.27
CA ILE A 716 21.65 -28.23 -4.33
C ILE A 716 20.15 -28.16 -4.63
N SER A 717 19.70 -27.29 -5.55
CA SER A 717 18.29 -27.15 -5.97
C SER A 717 17.28 -26.99 -4.82
N LYS A 718 17.67 -26.27 -3.76
CA LYS A 718 16.88 -26.04 -2.52
C LYS A 718 16.57 -27.29 -1.69
N ASP A 719 17.27 -28.40 -1.93
CA ASP A 719 17.11 -29.66 -1.21
C ASP A 719 17.56 -29.52 0.27
N PRO A 720 16.68 -29.80 1.25
CA PRO A 720 17.02 -29.73 2.67
C PRO A 720 18.14 -30.70 3.09
N SER A 721 18.25 -31.86 2.44
CA SER A 721 19.25 -32.89 2.76
C SER A 721 20.67 -32.51 2.36
N LYS A 722 20.80 -31.55 1.44
CA LYS A 722 22.08 -31.05 0.91
C LYS A 722 22.55 -29.74 1.58
N ILE A 723 21.84 -29.27 2.61
CA ILE A 723 22.26 -28.13 3.42
C ILE A 723 23.41 -28.58 4.36
N PRO A 724 24.61 -27.99 4.29
CA PRO A 724 25.73 -28.41 5.11
C PRO A 724 25.58 -27.96 6.56
N SER A 725 26.10 -28.77 7.49
CA SER A 725 25.97 -28.58 8.95
C SER A 725 26.62 -27.29 9.49
N TRP A 726 27.52 -26.67 8.73
CA TRP A 726 28.13 -25.37 9.04
C TRP A 726 27.20 -24.17 8.78
N LEU A 727 26.11 -24.34 8.01
CA LEU A 727 25.18 -23.27 7.64
C LEU A 727 23.90 -23.31 8.47
N LYS A 728 23.69 -22.28 9.30
CA LYS A 728 22.43 -22.06 10.03
C LYS A 728 21.46 -21.31 9.11
N ILE A 729 20.45 -21.98 8.56
CA ILE A 729 19.55 -21.40 7.55
C ILE A 729 18.09 -21.87 7.69
N ASN A 730 17.15 -20.94 7.50
CA ASN A 730 15.70 -21.19 7.55
C ASN A 730 15.16 -21.70 6.20
N LYS A 731 14.14 -22.56 6.23
CA LYS A 731 13.54 -23.23 5.04
C LYS A 731 13.17 -22.28 3.88
N ASN A 732 12.74 -21.06 4.18
CA ASN A 732 12.38 -20.06 3.17
C ASN A 732 13.58 -19.51 2.37
N TYR A 733 14.80 -19.83 2.78
CA TYR A 733 16.06 -19.30 2.24
C TYR A 733 16.95 -20.36 1.61
N TYR A 734 16.58 -21.66 1.63
CA TYR A 734 17.35 -22.71 0.98
C TYR A 734 17.67 -22.34 -0.48
N PRO A 735 18.96 -22.20 -0.85
CA PRO A 735 19.37 -21.67 -2.14
C PRO A 735 19.42 -22.74 -3.23
N ASP A 736 19.57 -22.33 -4.48
CA ASP A 736 19.82 -23.25 -5.60
C ASP A 736 21.25 -23.78 -5.56
N PHE A 737 22.18 -22.97 -5.05
CA PHE A 737 23.60 -23.27 -4.93
C PHE A 737 24.15 -22.88 -3.55
N ILE A 738 25.14 -23.61 -3.05
CA ILE A 738 25.92 -23.29 -1.83
C ILE A 738 27.41 -23.29 -2.16
N ILE A 739 28.18 -22.39 -1.55
CA ILE A 739 29.63 -22.32 -1.76
C ILE A 739 30.32 -23.56 -1.16
N ARG A 740 31.27 -24.17 -1.89
CA ARG A 740 31.90 -25.44 -1.46
C ARG A 740 32.64 -25.32 -0.13
N ASN A 741 33.38 -24.23 0.05
CA ASN A 741 34.10 -23.92 1.28
C ASN A 741 33.81 -22.46 1.69
N PRO A 742 33.11 -22.20 2.82
CA PRO A 742 32.78 -20.86 3.24
C PRO A 742 33.98 -20.06 3.79
N GLU A 743 35.09 -20.72 4.16
CA GLU A 743 36.35 -20.05 4.47
C GLU A 743 37.05 -19.48 3.23
N LYS A 744 36.66 -19.94 2.03
CA LYS A 744 37.07 -19.35 0.75
C LYS A 744 35.97 -18.51 0.11
N ALA A 745 34.95 -18.13 0.88
CA ALA A 745 33.89 -17.27 0.37
C ALA A 745 34.41 -15.84 0.15
N PRO A 746 34.14 -15.23 -1.02
CA PRO A 746 34.47 -13.83 -1.23
C PRO A 746 33.61 -12.96 -0.33
N ILE A 747 34.23 -11.89 0.19
CA ILE A 747 33.58 -10.92 1.07
C ILE A 747 33.15 -9.73 0.25
N TRP A 748 31.87 -9.35 0.34
CA TRP A 748 31.30 -8.20 -0.35
C TRP A 748 30.78 -7.19 0.66
N GLU A 749 31.06 -5.93 0.40
CA GLU A 749 30.52 -4.80 1.16
C GLU A 749 29.05 -4.62 0.76
N ILE A 750 28.14 -4.92 1.69
CA ILE A 750 26.70 -4.79 1.49
C ILE A 750 26.21 -3.54 2.21
N THR A 751 25.73 -2.58 1.41
CA THR A 751 25.12 -1.33 1.88
C THR A 751 23.60 -1.46 1.89
N GLY A 752 22.95 -0.88 2.89
CA GLY A 752 21.49 -0.79 2.98
C GLY A 752 20.98 0.59 3.42
N ALA A 753 19.67 0.71 3.51
CA ALA A 753 19.01 1.90 4.06
C ALA A 753 19.00 1.89 5.61
N GLU A 754 18.89 0.69 6.21
CA GLU A 754 18.95 0.45 7.65
C GLU A 754 19.18 -1.05 7.92
N PHE A 755 19.67 -1.38 9.13
CA PHE A 755 19.53 -2.71 9.72
C PHE A 755 18.14 -2.86 10.37
N SER A 756 17.54 -4.04 10.24
CA SER A 756 16.15 -4.30 10.63
C SER A 756 16.01 -5.67 11.29
N LYS A 757 15.11 -5.80 12.29
CA LYS A 757 14.84 -7.08 12.95
C LYS A 757 13.83 -7.90 12.12
N ALA A 758 14.25 -9.09 11.67
CA ALA A 758 13.53 -10.02 10.81
C ALA A 758 13.83 -11.49 11.18
N GLU A 759 12.87 -12.17 11.83
CA GLU A 759 12.88 -13.61 12.20
C GLU A 759 13.22 -14.56 11.04
N ALA A 760 12.98 -14.09 9.81
CA ALA A 760 13.25 -14.80 8.58
C ALA A 760 14.75 -15.15 8.40
N HIS A 761 15.66 -14.36 8.98
CA HIS A 761 17.11 -14.52 8.90
C HIS A 761 17.73 -15.02 10.21
N THR A 762 18.82 -15.78 10.09
CA THR A 762 19.39 -16.56 11.20
C THR A 762 20.50 -15.85 11.97
N ALA A 763 21.03 -14.74 11.45
CA ALA A 763 21.99 -13.86 12.09
C ALA A 763 21.35 -13.02 13.21
N GLY A 764 20.99 -13.66 14.33
CA GLY A 764 20.37 -12.99 15.48
C GLY A 764 18.99 -12.39 15.18
N GLY A 765 18.36 -12.76 14.06
CA GLY A 765 17.16 -12.08 13.56
C GLY A 765 17.43 -10.71 12.95
N ILE A 766 18.65 -10.40 12.48
CA ILE A 766 19.02 -9.13 11.84
C ILE A 766 19.04 -9.31 10.31
N SER A 767 18.53 -8.31 9.57
CA SER A 767 18.59 -8.23 8.12
C SER A 767 18.70 -6.80 7.59
N ILE A 768 19.22 -6.63 6.38
CA ILE A 768 19.50 -5.33 5.74
C ILE A 768 18.33 -4.92 4.84
N ARG A 769 17.76 -3.71 5.03
CA ARG A 769 16.69 -3.17 4.19
C ARG A 769 17.26 -2.56 2.90
N PHE A 770 16.76 -3.01 1.75
CA PHE A 770 17.23 -2.64 0.40
C PHE A 770 18.73 -2.88 0.15
N PRO A 771 19.23 -4.12 0.36
CA PRO A 771 20.66 -4.44 0.26
C PRO A 771 21.20 -4.29 -1.16
N ARG A 772 22.44 -3.80 -1.26
CA ARG A 772 23.20 -3.67 -2.51
C ARG A 772 24.64 -4.04 -2.25
N CYS A 773 25.29 -4.71 -3.20
CA CYS A 773 26.75 -4.71 -3.23
C CYS A 773 27.22 -3.28 -3.56
N THR A 774 28.13 -2.73 -2.78
CA THR A 774 28.83 -1.47 -3.12
C THR A 774 30.27 -1.74 -3.54
N ARG A 775 30.92 -2.78 -3.00
CA ARG A 775 32.32 -3.08 -3.27
C ARG A 775 32.64 -4.56 -3.05
N PHE A 776 33.45 -5.13 -3.95
CA PHE A 776 34.11 -6.41 -3.73
C PHE A 776 35.31 -6.19 -2.78
N ARG A 777 35.40 -6.96 -1.70
CA ARG A 777 36.42 -6.78 -0.65
C ARG A 777 37.49 -7.84 -0.78
N ASP A 778 38.24 -7.74 -1.87
CA ASP A 778 39.41 -8.61 -2.15
C ASP A 778 40.55 -8.36 -1.13
N ASP A 779 40.45 -7.28 -0.34
CA ASP A 779 41.26 -6.97 0.83
C ASP A 779 40.82 -7.70 2.12
N LYS A 780 39.77 -8.54 2.06
CA LYS A 780 39.20 -9.24 3.23
C LYS A 780 38.99 -10.72 3.04
N ASP A 781 39.15 -11.44 4.15
CA ASP A 781 38.86 -12.85 4.33
C ASP A 781 37.65 -13.06 5.28
N TRP A 782 37.29 -14.32 5.49
CA TRP A 782 36.19 -14.69 6.39
C TRP A 782 36.38 -14.28 7.86
N LYS A 783 37.63 -14.06 8.30
CA LYS A 783 37.97 -13.66 9.68
C LYS A 783 37.86 -12.14 9.87
N THR A 784 38.08 -11.37 8.82
CA THR A 784 38.01 -9.90 8.79
C THR A 784 36.66 -9.36 8.28
N ALA A 785 35.79 -10.24 7.77
CA ALA A 785 34.37 -9.97 7.52
C ALA A 785 33.60 -9.62 8.81
N THR A 786 32.40 -9.04 8.67
CA THR A 786 31.55 -8.68 9.80
C THR A 786 31.02 -9.94 10.50
N THR A 787 31.33 -10.10 11.79
CA THR A 787 30.83 -11.21 12.63
C THR A 787 29.40 -10.96 13.11
N LEU A 788 28.69 -12.00 13.56
CA LEU A 788 27.37 -11.85 14.19
C LEU A 788 27.43 -10.93 15.43
N GLN A 789 28.53 -11.01 16.18
CA GLN A 789 28.83 -10.22 17.37
C GLN A 789 28.92 -8.73 16.99
N GLN A 790 29.69 -8.39 15.96
CA GLN A 790 29.77 -7.02 15.44
C GLN A 790 28.45 -6.54 14.84
N LEU A 791 27.72 -7.42 14.13
CA LEU A 791 26.42 -7.10 13.54
C LEU A 791 25.36 -6.79 14.62
N LYS A 792 25.46 -7.41 15.79
CA LYS A 792 24.72 -7.02 17.00
C LYS A 792 25.20 -5.68 17.55
N THR A 793 26.50 -5.48 17.79
CA THR A 793 27.03 -4.21 18.33
C THR A 793 26.77 -2.98 17.43
N LEU A 794 26.50 -3.17 16.14
CA LEU A 794 26.00 -2.11 15.24
C LEU A 794 24.56 -1.65 15.56
N LEU A 795 23.81 -2.41 16.34
CA LEU A 795 22.49 -2.11 16.92
C LEU A 795 22.55 -1.92 18.45
N ASP A 796 23.44 -2.63 19.14
CA ASP A 796 23.38 -2.88 20.57
C ASP A 796 24.68 -2.36 21.25
N ILE A 797 24.72 -1.07 21.65
CA ILE A 797 25.92 -0.36 22.17
C ILE A 797 25.97 -0.35 23.70
N PHE A 798 24.80 -0.36 24.37
CA PHE A 798 24.65 -0.25 25.82
C PHE A 798 24.20 -1.55 26.50
N THR A 799 24.27 -2.69 25.82
CA THR A 799 23.90 -4.01 26.38
C THR A 799 24.53 -4.26 27.74
N GLY A 800 23.70 -4.49 28.77
CA GLY A 800 24.13 -4.71 30.16
C GLY A 800 24.47 -3.44 30.95
N VAL A 801 24.34 -2.25 30.36
CA VAL A 801 24.40 -0.97 31.08
C VAL A 801 23.02 -0.69 31.65
N ARG A 802 22.91 -0.75 32.98
CA ARG A 802 21.73 -0.34 33.74
C ARG A 802 21.93 1.11 34.20
N LEU A 803 21.29 2.05 33.52
CA LEU A 803 21.45 3.48 33.76
C LEU A 803 20.27 4.04 34.56
N TYR A 804 20.54 4.68 35.71
CA TYR A 804 19.58 5.61 36.30
C TYR A 804 19.66 6.96 35.59
N LEU A 805 18.50 7.47 35.14
CA LEU A 805 18.38 8.71 34.39
C LEU A 805 17.20 9.53 34.96
N PRO A 806 17.46 10.56 35.79
CA PRO A 806 16.45 11.46 36.34
C PRO A 806 15.59 12.13 35.27
N ALA A 807 14.27 12.20 35.53
CA ALA A 807 13.30 12.85 34.64
C ALA A 807 13.45 14.38 34.56
N SER A 808 14.23 14.98 35.48
CA SER A 808 14.55 16.41 35.57
C SER A 808 15.66 16.87 34.61
N LEU A 809 16.36 15.95 33.93
CA LEU A 809 17.48 16.29 33.05
C LEU A 809 17.04 16.95 31.74
N ASP A 810 17.78 17.99 31.33
CA ASP A 810 17.71 18.51 29.97
C ASP A 810 17.96 17.40 28.93
N GLU A 811 17.16 17.42 27.87
CA GLU A 811 17.09 16.36 26.87
C GLU A 811 16.71 14.94 27.39
N PHE A 812 16.18 14.76 28.61
CA PHE A 812 15.79 13.45 29.19
C PHE A 812 15.12 12.49 28.19
N SER A 813 14.03 12.93 27.54
CA SER A 813 13.27 12.11 26.58
C SER A 813 14.07 11.72 25.32
N LYS A 814 15.12 12.46 24.99
CA LYS A 814 16.06 12.17 23.90
C LYS A 814 17.11 11.18 24.41
N LEU A 815 17.83 11.49 25.49
CA LEU A 815 18.83 10.61 26.08
C LEU A 815 18.27 9.20 26.34
N ARG A 816 17.10 9.11 26.99
CA ARG A 816 16.32 7.88 27.15
C ARG A 816 16.07 7.13 25.85
N ARG A 817 15.62 7.84 24.80
CA ARG A 817 15.29 7.22 23.50
C ARG A 817 16.52 6.61 22.84
N TYR A 818 17.65 7.32 22.79
CA TYR A 818 18.85 6.79 22.14
C TYR A 818 19.54 5.72 22.97
N PHE A 819 19.55 5.85 24.31
CA PHE A 819 20.10 4.82 25.20
C PHE A 819 19.35 3.48 25.05
N ILE A 820 18.01 3.48 25.11
CA ILE A 820 17.19 2.27 24.89
C ILE A 820 17.26 1.79 23.43
N ALA A 821 17.32 2.70 22.44
CA ALA A 821 17.43 2.31 21.03
C ALA A 821 18.75 1.63 20.67
N TYR A 822 19.77 1.75 21.52
CA TYR A 822 21.04 1.02 21.44
C TYR A 822 21.19 -0.02 22.58
N ASP A 823 20.10 -0.65 22.99
CA ASP A 823 20.06 -1.83 23.89
C ASP A 823 20.50 -1.56 25.35
N GLY A 824 20.30 -0.34 25.86
CA GLY A 824 20.55 0.03 27.26
C GLY A 824 19.31 -0.03 28.15
N ASP A 825 19.45 -0.61 29.35
CA ASP A 825 18.38 -0.74 30.35
C ASP A 825 18.26 0.52 31.23
N LEU A 826 17.08 1.13 31.29
CA LEU A 826 16.82 2.21 32.26
C LEU A 826 16.29 1.68 33.58
N VAL A 827 16.94 2.09 34.66
CA VAL A 827 16.56 1.78 36.04
C VAL A 827 15.56 2.82 36.55
N PRO A 828 14.44 2.41 37.19
CA PRO A 828 13.49 3.33 37.80
C PRO A 828 13.99 3.87 39.14
N GLU A 829 13.46 5.02 39.55
CA GLU A 829 13.86 5.76 40.76
C GLU A 829 13.69 4.99 42.09
N PHE A 830 12.88 3.92 42.11
CA PHE A 830 12.74 3.03 43.27
C PHE A 830 13.74 1.86 43.32
N ASP A 831 14.59 1.71 42.30
CA ASP A 831 15.54 0.59 42.13
C ASP A 831 16.97 1.09 41.82
N VAL A 832 17.30 2.35 42.13
CA VAL A 832 18.59 2.98 41.77
C VAL A 832 19.81 2.20 42.29
N SER A 833 19.66 1.45 43.39
CA SER A 833 20.65 0.49 43.91
C SER A 833 21.01 -0.65 42.95
N SER A 834 20.24 -0.87 41.88
CA SER A 834 20.52 -1.83 40.81
C SER A 834 21.22 -1.19 39.59
N ALA A 835 21.39 0.13 39.55
CA ALA A 835 22.08 0.81 38.47
C ALA A 835 23.58 0.47 38.45
N THR A 836 24.13 0.25 37.25
CA THR A 836 25.59 0.17 37.05
C THR A 836 26.18 1.53 36.68
N HIS A 837 25.34 2.47 36.21
CA HIS A 837 25.71 3.84 35.86
C HIS A 837 24.62 4.83 36.30
N VAL A 838 25.01 6.06 36.67
CA VAL A 838 24.10 7.12 37.18
C VAL A 838 24.40 8.45 36.49
N MET A 839 23.38 9.26 36.22
CA MET A 839 23.51 10.58 35.62
C MET A 839 22.79 11.64 36.47
N GLY A 840 23.48 12.69 36.88
CA GLY A 840 22.94 13.72 37.79
C GLY A 840 23.33 13.48 39.25
N ASP A 841 22.62 14.11 40.20
CA ASP A 841 22.89 13.97 41.63
C ASP A 841 22.46 12.59 42.17
N ILE A 842 23.19 12.11 43.18
CA ILE A 842 23.18 10.71 43.62
C ILE A 842 22.23 10.54 44.82
N PRO A 843 21.22 9.64 44.76
CA PRO A 843 20.60 9.07 45.95
C PRO A 843 21.59 8.15 46.65
N GLU A 844 21.68 8.21 47.99
CA GLU A 844 22.70 7.54 48.84
C GLU A 844 22.78 6.00 48.74
N CYS A 845 21.98 5.36 47.88
CA CYS A 845 21.78 3.93 47.78
C CYS A 845 22.62 3.23 46.68
N ALA A 846 23.59 3.89 46.06
CA ALA A 846 24.24 3.41 44.82
C ALA A 846 25.74 3.74 44.69
N GLU A 847 26.53 3.50 45.75
CA GLU A 847 27.97 3.87 45.82
C GLU A 847 28.86 3.20 44.75
N ASP A 848 28.52 1.99 44.29
CA ASP A 848 29.26 1.26 43.24
C ASP A 848 28.98 1.74 41.79
N ALA A 849 27.99 2.62 41.59
CA ALA A 849 27.51 2.98 40.27
C ALA A 849 28.35 4.08 39.60
N LYS A 850 28.71 3.89 38.32
CA LYS A 850 29.62 4.81 37.62
C LYS A 850 28.89 6.08 37.16
N HIS A 851 29.38 7.24 37.59
CA HIS A 851 28.85 8.53 37.16
C HIS A 851 29.08 8.76 35.66
N VAL A 852 28.07 9.20 34.93
CA VAL A 852 28.13 9.48 33.49
C VAL A 852 27.36 10.74 33.13
N THR A 853 27.89 11.50 32.18
CA THR A 853 27.25 12.73 31.67
C THR A 853 26.43 12.49 30.39
N PRO A 854 25.51 13.38 30.01
CA PRO A 854 24.83 13.32 28.69
C PRO A 854 25.80 13.19 27.51
N ARG A 855 27.01 13.78 27.62
CA ARG A 855 28.06 13.69 26.59
C ARG A 855 28.61 12.27 26.44
N TRP A 856 28.70 11.49 27.52
CA TRP A 856 29.21 10.11 27.50
C TRP A 856 28.34 9.19 26.64
N ILE A 857 27.01 9.31 26.71
CA ILE A 857 26.07 8.57 25.84
C ILE A 857 26.37 8.88 24.37
N TRP A 858 26.49 10.17 24.01
CA TRP A 858 26.81 10.58 22.65
C TRP A 858 28.23 10.19 22.20
N GLU A 859 29.19 10.08 23.12
CA GLU A 859 30.54 9.60 22.85
C GLU A 859 30.54 8.10 22.53
N CYS A 860 29.79 7.30 23.30
CA CYS A 860 29.63 5.86 23.07
C CYS A 860 28.96 5.57 21.72
N ILE A 861 27.88 6.30 21.40
CA ILE A 861 27.18 6.20 20.11
C ILE A 861 28.13 6.60 18.96
N ARG A 862 28.90 7.69 19.10
CA ARG A 862 29.81 8.16 18.04
C ARG A 862 31.00 7.22 17.82
N ARG A 863 31.51 6.58 18.88
CA ARG A 863 32.61 5.59 18.81
C ARG A 863 32.12 4.16 18.58
N ARG A 864 30.80 3.93 18.51
CA ARG A 864 30.15 2.62 18.32
C ARG A 864 30.60 1.54 19.33
N ARG A 865 30.87 1.96 20.57
CA ARG A 865 31.28 1.11 21.70
C ARG A 865 31.12 1.85 23.02
N LEU A 866 31.02 1.13 24.14
CA LEU A 866 31.21 1.74 25.45
C LEU A 866 32.60 2.39 25.56
N VAL A 867 32.63 3.59 26.14
CA VAL A 867 33.84 4.34 26.46
C VAL A 867 33.94 4.42 27.98
N SER A 868 35.15 4.55 28.53
CA SER A 868 35.31 4.81 29.96
C SER A 868 34.47 6.04 30.36
N PRO A 869 33.71 5.98 31.48
CA PRO A 869 33.16 7.17 32.12
C PRO A 869 34.25 8.22 32.40
N CYS A 870 33.84 9.47 32.51
CA CYS A 870 34.72 10.64 32.58
C CYS A 870 34.35 11.51 33.79
#